data_AF-A0A960RRB3-F1
#
_entry.id   AF-A0A960RRB3-F1
#
_cell.length_a   1.000
_cell.length_b   1.000
_cell.length_c   1.000
_cell.angle_alpha   90.00
_cell.angle_beta   90.00
_cell.angle_gamma   90.00
#
_symmetry.space_group_name_H-M   'P 1'
#
loop_
_entity.id
_entity.type
_entity.pdbx_description
1 polymer ?
#
loop_
_entity_poly.entity_id
_entity_poly.type
_entity_poly.pdbx_seq_one_letter_code
_entity_poly.pdbx_strand_id
1 'polypeptide(L)'
;VKAGSGKVFLGGGEEILLRPDEGILIRPSLEDLDTGVDNQGTIEALEVYLSSYQKDPGALAVNNGGLIHASSVITEGGKIRLVAAAGKVQNDGVLQATNVSGKGGDIHLLGDHVVVGQESRMDVSGAYGGGQILVGGDFQGKNSAIQNSEMTWVAKGAELCADALKEGNGGRLIIWSDGKTASAGDLSARGGSEGGNGGLIEISGRKFLASPKGKKDLSAPKGKIGTLLLDPCDVTISTAATAFMDMSGTPWFPTGTGAIIDTVDLVSALGAASGIGADVVITTTSGACSEDGVITVSDDISWPGLGALTLESPHPNGRIDIFAEIRRTDTLTPISTDVFIFNAPTINIGGPSASGALLAQTELGGISVTASKSLTIQGQTGSPFNFTFLQATNGSVDISAGEVAIDGVDLGGAIIIGGGTPTKSFSVRMNVTDGDLSMGTIPGRRFERITGNEDVIINIEKGNLVMTPQPAPGNTGGAVIESQLGSLTVTLQNQNGTGGRVDMVASTGINNQVSLRSAQKTTVTTDDDIFLQAGGATGALQGVSIEGSTGVEISARNLTILSGDVGDDTLISSDTSGILDIQLNKDGSGVGGDLMVSGATGGDARIVADGSASINIQASNVSLMGSSSTSGSSAQIASIGSGDVTILATDNMSLAGGTATDTPAFVQSASGNIAVGCRNLSLQGSASSGGFAGIDSLGGNLSANVSGNVTMQGGNAANSEVYLRTVSGDLSLTGFQSLSMLGNHEAIIQGNGNLVVNGGNITLNTAGSNPAFIENLSSSANTEITSTENVSLQGTSYIRAQGGILTVIAGADINVGSQAEVSNQGANGELNLVVDNRFPTVPDIGPGSFILASGGLVETASGSNLRIFTGSRSNNQILELLNGEAFVPGPLFVNSGQERWGTYYPSTFFGGPGFTLFYKQLEMSQLQSLVTKLAVAVSQINNSLSHLNPLYLYNRWFSFSVYGRFFTAFSTDQKEDSQEKKWMNQEEYFTSWEMPLSFPTPVNL
;
A
#
# COMPACT_ATOMS: atom_id res chain seq x y z
N VAL A 1 -64.67 -24.65 28.03
CA VAL A 1 -65.15 -23.25 28.05
C VAL A 1 -65.14 -22.70 26.64
N LYS A 2 -66.19 -21.98 26.21
CA LYS A 2 -66.23 -21.33 24.88
C LYS A 2 -66.66 -19.87 25.00
N ALA A 3 -65.83 -18.95 24.50
CA ALA A 3 -66.04 -17.51 24.52
C ALA A 3 -65.49 -16.89 23.22
N GLY A 4 -66.14 -17.18 22.08
CA GLY A 4 -65.55 -17.02 20.73
C GLY A 4 -65.06 -15.63 20.30
N SER A 5 -65.39 -14.56 21.01
CA SER A 5 -64.78 -13.22 20.81
C SER A 5 -64.39 -12.55 22.11
N GLY A 6 -64.41 -13.31 23.21
CA GLY A 6 -64.16 -12.83 24.56
C GLY A 6 -62.83 -13.31 25.13
N LYS A 7 -62.58 -12.95 26.38
CA LYS A 7 -61.41 -13.37 27.16
C LYS A 7 -61.83 -14.41 28.19
N VAL A 8 -61.00 -15.42 28.42
CA VAL A 8 -61.19 -16.43 29.47
C VAL A 8 -60.05 -16.31 30.49
N PHE A 9 -60.40 -16.18 31.77
CA PHE A 9 -59.46 -16.13 32.88
C PHE A 9 -59.72 -17.32 33.82
N LEU A 10 -58.70 -18.16 34.05
CA LEU A 10 -58.70 -19.22 35.07
C LEU A 10 -57.61 -18.88 36.08
N GLY A 11 -58.02 -18.54 37.30
CA GLY A 11 -57.12 -18.11 38.37
C GLY A 11 -57.16 -19.04 39.57
N GLY A 12 -56.00 -19.39 40.12
CA GLY A 12 -55.87 -20.14 41.36
C GLY A 12 -54.99 -19.41 42.38
N GLY A 13 -55.53 -19.10 43.55
CA GLY A 13 -54.81 -18.40 44.62
C GLY A 13 -55.75 -17.92 45.73
N GLU A 14 -55.19 -17.43 46.84
CA GLU A 14 -55.98 -16.91 47.96
C GLU A 14 -56.73 -15.63 47.61
N GLU A 15 -56.04 -14.69 46.95
CA GLU A 15 -56.58 -13.41 46.55
C GLU A 15 -56.35 -13.19 45.05
N ILE A 16 -57.46 -13.04 44.32
CA ILE A 16 -57.46 -12.80 42.87
C ILE A 16 -58.02 -11.41 42.60
N LEU A 17 -57.21 -10.54 42.03
CA LEU A 17 -57.63 -9.23 41.55
C LEU A 17 -57.95 -9.31 40.05
N LEU A 18 -59.21 -9.07 39.70
CA LEU A 18 -59.62 -8.92 38.31
C LEU A 18 -59.45 -7.45 37.88
N ARG A 19 -58.63 -7.25 36.84
CA ARG A 19 -58.45 -5.98 36.14
C ARG A 19 -59.05 -6.11 34.74
N PRO A 20 -60.17 -5.43 34.43
CA PRO A 20 -60.90 -5.61 33.17
C PRO A 20 -60.03 -5.52 31.90
N ASP A 21 -59.00 -4.68 31.92
CA ASP A 21 -58.13 -4.42 30.77
C ASP A 21 -56.78 -5.20 30.84
N GLU A 22 -56.35 -5.64 32.02
CA GLU A 22 -55.04 -6.27 32.26
C GLU A 22 -55.12 -7.77 32.64
N GLY A 23 -56.32 -8.28 32.91
CA GLY A 23 -56.59 -9.68 33.24
C GLY A 23 -56.70 -9.98 34.74
N ILE A 24 -56.23 -11.15 35.17
CA ILE A 24 -56.23 -11.54 36.58
C ILE A 24 -54.81 -11.43 37.17
N LEU A 25 -54.71 -10.91 38.39
CA LEU A 25 -53.48 -10.90 39.18
C LEU A 25 -53.69 -11.74 40.43
N ILE A 26 -52.85 -12.75 40.62
CA ILE A 26 -52.82 -13.57 41.82
C ILE A 26 -51.84 -12.96 42.82
N ARG A 27 -52.27 -12.68 44.05
CA ARG A 27 -51.35 -12.21 45.09
C ARG A 27 -50.57 -13.39 45.69
N PRO A 28 -49.26 -13.22 45.95
CA PRO A 28 -48.46 -14.23 46.65
C PRO A 28 -49.05 -14.57 48.02
N SER A 29 -49.24 -15.87 48.31
CA SER A 29 -49.53 -16.37 49.65
C SER A 29 -48.24 -16.63 50.44
N LEU A 30 -48.32 -16.50 51.77
CA LEU A 30 -47.26 -16.86 52.71
C LEU A 30 -47.28 -18.36 53.10
N GLU A 31 -48.39 -19.04 52.82
CA GLU A 31 -48.62 -20.45 53.11
C GLU A 31 -48.48 -21.33 51.83
N ASP A 32 -48.12 -22.60 52.00
CA ASP A 32 -48.05 -23.57 50.90
C ASP A 32 -49.47 -24.13 50.66
N LEU A 33 -50.19 -23.56 49.69
CA LEU A 33 -51.55 -23.95 49.35
C LEU A 33 -51.65 -24.69 48.01
N ASP A 34 -52.55 -25.67 47.92
CA ASP A 34 -52.86 -26.35 46.66
C ASP A 34 -53.80 -25.49 45.78
N THR A 35 -53.30 -24.37 45.27
CA THR A 35 -54.04 -23.39 44.45
C THR A 35 -53.76 -23.54 42.95
N GLY A 36 -53.37 -24.74 42.50
CA GLY A 36 -53.05 -24.99 41.10
C GLY A 36 -54.22 -24.79 40.14
N VAL A 37 -53.92 -24.45 38.88
CA VAL A 37 -54.88 -24.43 37.77
C VAL A 37 -54.58 -25.62 36.86
N ASP A 38 -55.55 -26.50 36.65
CA ASP A 38 -55.42 -27.68 35.80
C ASP A 38 -56.49 -27.70 34.70
N ASN A 39 -56.07 -27.62 33.43
CA ASN A 39 -56.94 -27.79 32.27
C ASN A 39 -56.69 -29.14 31.58
N GLN A 40 -57.67 -30.02 31.65
CA GLN A 40 -57.72 -31.29 30.90
C GLN A 40 -58.74 -31.25 29.75
N GLY A 41 -59.51 -30.16 29.62
CA GLY A 41 -60.60 -30.02 28.66
C GLY A 41 -60.28 -29.03 27.53
N THR A 42 -61.32 -28.55 26.86
CA THR A 42 -61.20 -27.58 25.76
C THR A 42 -61.57 -26.16 26.21
N ILE A 43 -60.71 -25.18 25.90
CA ILE A 43 -60.97 -23.74 26.04
C ILE A 43 -60.86 -23.09 24.66
N GLU A 44 -61.93 -22.45 24.19
CA GLU A 44 -61.95 -21.67 22.95
C GLU A 44 -62.28 -20.20 23.26
N ALA A 45 -61.40 -19.26 22.92
CA ALA A 45 -61.62 -17.82 23.15
C ALA A 45 -60.82 -16.94 22.18
N LEU A 46 -60.88 -15.61 22.31
CA LEU A 46 -59.93 -14.72 21.62
C LEU A 46 -58.63 -14.57 22.46
N GLU A 47 -58.78 -14.47 23.78
CA GLU A 47 -57.66 -14.48 24.71
C GLU A 47 -57.91 -15.45 25.87
N VAL A 48 -56.90 -16.20 26.28
CA VAL A 48 -56.96 -17.16 27.40
C VAL A 48 -55.81 -16.90 28.36
N TYR A 49 -56.12 -16.75 29.64
CA TYR A 49 -55.16 -16.53 30.71
C TYR A 49 -55.39 -17.56 31.81
N LEU A 50 -54.42 -18.44 32.03
CA LEU A 50 -54.34 -19.32 33.18
C LEU A 50 -53.27 -18.75 34.10
N SER A 51 -53.62 -18.45 35.35
CA SER A 51 -52.66 -17.92 36.31
C SER A 51 -52.80 -18.51 37.70
N SER A 52 -51.68 -18.83 38.33
CA SER A 52 -51.63 -19.35 39.68
C SER A 52 -50.39 -18.86 40.43
N TYR A 53 -50.33 -19.12 41.72
CA TYR A 53 -49.16 -18.95 42.56
C TYR A 53 -48.95 -20.20 43.40
N GLN A 54 -47.71 -20.71 43.41
CA GLN A 54 -47.23 -21.75 44.32
C GLN A 54 -45.93 -21.29 44.96
N LYS A 55 -45.81 -21.44 46.28
CA LYS A 55 -44.62 -20.98 47.02
C LYS A 55 -43.40 -21.85 46.77
N ASP A 56 -43.57 -23.17 46.63
CA ASP A 56 -42.52 -24.07 46.17
C ASP A 56 -42.30 -23.89 44.65
N PRO A 57 -41.10 -23.48 44.21
CA PRO A 57 -40.77 -23.33 42.79
C PRO A 57 -41.01 -24.57 41.92
N GLY A 58 -40.87 -25.77 42.49
CA GLY A 58 -41.09 -27.04 41.78
C GLY A 58 -42.54 -27.51 41.75
N ALA A 59 -43.42 -26.93 42.58
CA ALA A 59 -44.81 -27.34 42.69
C ALA A 59 -45.61 -26.91 41.46
N LEU A 60 -46.49 -27.81 40.98
CA LEU A 60 -47.29 -27.57 39.78
C LEU A 60 -48.35 -26.49 40.06
N ALA A 61 -48.14 -25.29 39.50
CA ALA A 61 -49.02 -24.14 39.67
C ALA A 61 -50.02 -24.02 38.51
N VAL A 62 -49.57 -24.22 37.28
CA VAL A 62 -50.43 -24.20 36.09
C VAL A 62 -50.12 -25.42 35.25
N ASN A 63 -51.16 -26.17 34.89
CA ASN A 63 -51.07 -27.36 34.05
C ASN A 63 -52.08 -27.30 32.91
N ASN A 64 -51.63 -27.57 31.68
CA ASN A 64 -52.51 -27.82 30.54
C ASN A 64 -52.20 -29.17 29.91
N GLY A 65 -53.11 -30.14 30.08
CA GLY A 65 -53.16 -31.39 29.32
C GLY A 65 -54.22 -31.38 28.20
N GLY A 66 -55.11 -30.38 28.18
CA GLY A 66 -56.19 -30.24 27.21
C GLY A 66 -55.87 -29.36 25.99
N LEU A 67 -56.92 -28.87 25.32
CA LEU A 67 -56.83 -27.97 24.16
C LEU A 67 -57.18 -26.53 24.58
N ILE A 68 -56.30 -25.58 24.26
CA ILE A 68 -56.59 -24.14 24.31
C ILE A 68 -56.46 -23.58 22.90
N HIS A 69 -57.56 -23.07 22.36
CA HIS A 69 -57.64 -22.53 21.01
C HIS A 69 -58.04 -21.05 21.06
N ALA A 70 -57.09 -20.16 20.79
CA ALA A 70 -57.22 -18.71 20.74
C ALA A 70 -57.08 -18.20 19.30
N SER A 71 -58.11 -18.38 18.47
CA SER A 71 -58.10 -17.91 17.08
C SER A 71 -58.82 -16.57 16.91
N SER A 72 -58.40 -15.84 15.89
CA SER A 72 -58.95 -14.55 15.49
C SER A 72 -59.23 -14.55 13.99
N VAL A 73 -60.24 -13.80 13.56
CA VAL A 73 -60.63 -13.64 12.14
C VAL A 73 -60.19 -12.25 11.59
N ILE A 74 -59.53 -11.43 12.42
CA ILE A 74 -58.97 -10.12 12.04
C ILE A 74 -57.47 -10.21 11.74
N THR A 75 -56.80 -9.09 11.49
CA THR A 75 -55.39 -9.03 11.06
C THR A 75 -54.37 -9.59 12.06
N GLU A 76 -54.71 -9.68 13.35
CA GLU A 76 -53.86 -10.25 14.42
C GLU A 76 -54.51 -11.49 15.06
N GLY A 77 -53.69 -12.49 15.41
CA GLY A 77 -54.11 -13.73 16.08
C GLY A 77 -54.54 -13.54 17.55
N GLY A 78 -55.03 -14.62 18.18
CA GLY A 78 -55.43 -14.61 19.59
C GLY A 78 -54.24 -14.71 20.55
N LYS A 79 -54.51 -14.64 21.87
CA LYS A 79 -53.46 -14.65 22.91
C LYS A 79 -53.70 -15.74 23.93
N ILE A 80 -52.66 -16.50 24.28
CA ILE A 80 -52.68 -17.51 25.34
C ILE A 80 -51.56 -17.20 26.32
N ARG A 81 -51.87 -17.09 27.61
CA ARG A 81 -50.87 -16.91 28.68
C ARG A 81 -51.10 -17.91 29.80
N LEU A 82 -50.08 -18.72 30.08
CA LEU A 82 -50.00 -19.58 31.26
C LEU A 82 -48.91 -18.99 32.15
N VAL A 83 -49.30 -18.38 33.27
CA VAL A 83 -48.39 -17.58 34.10
C VAL A 83 -48.46 -18.00 35.56
N ALA A 84 -47.34 -18.45 36.11
CA ALA A 84 -47.17 -18.65 37.55
C ALA A 84 -46.17 -17.64 38.11
N ALA A 85 -46.59 -16.79 39.06
CA ALA A 85 -45.67 -15.81 39.67
C ALA A 85 -44.55 -16.50 40.49
N ALA A 86 -44.84 -17.70 41.00
CA ALA A 86 -43.89 -18.67 41.53
C ALA A 86 -44.46 -20.08 41.31
N GLY A 87 -43.60 -21.08 41.27
CA GLY A 87 -43.97 -22.46 40.94
C GLY A 87 -43.80 -22.84 39.47
N LYS A 88 -44.24 -24.05 39.15
CA LYS A 88 -44.05 -24.69 37.85
C LYS A 88 -45.26 -24.50 36.93
N VAL A 89 -45.01 -24.07 35.70
CA VAL A 89 -45.96 -24.12 34.57
C VAL A 89 -45.65 -25.31 33.69
N GLN A 90 -46.66 -26.12 33.38
CA GLN A 90 -46.53 -27.31 32.54
C GLN A 90 -47.57 -27.31 31.41
N ASN A 91 -47.11 -27.63 30.20
CA ASN A 91 -47.99 -27.91 29.07
C ASN A 91 -47.63 -29.26 28.44
N ASP A 92 -48.56 -30.20 28.51
CA ASP A 92 -48.54 -31.48 27.78
C ASP A 92 -49.56 -31.49 26.62
N GLY A 93 -50.54 -30.57 26.65
CA GLY A 93 -51.61 -30.48 25.66
C GLY A 93 -51.35 -29.53 24.48
N VAL A 94 -52.42 -29.07 23.85
CA VAL A 94 -52.39 -28.26 22.62
C VAL A 94 -52.72 -26.80 22.92
N LEU A 95 -51.87 -25.87 22.47
CA LEU A 95 -52.07 -24.42 22.50
C LEU A 95 -52.05 -23.87 21.06
N GLN A 96 -53.18 -23.35 20.56
CA GLN A 96 -53.29 -22.86 19.18
C GLN A 96 -53.71 -21.40 19.17
N ALA A 97 -52.87 -20.53 18.59
CA ALA A 97 -53.20 -19.14 18.31
C ALA A 97 -52.92 -18.79 16.84
N THR A 98 -53.41 -19.64 15.93
CA THR A 98 -53.18 -19.48 14.48
C THR A 98 -54.09 -18.44 13.84
N ASN A 99 -53.67 -17.91 12.68
CA ASN A 99 -54.48 -16.97 11.90
C ASN A 99 -54.41 -17.27 10.39
N VAL A 100 -55.52 -17.73 9.81
CA VAL A 100 -55.58 -18.11 8.39
C VAL A 100 -55.67 -16.93 7.41
N SER A 101 -55.86 -15.71 7.92
CA SER A 101 -56.07 -14.50 7.12
C SER A 101 -55.13 -13.34 7.49
N GLY A 102 -54.22 -13.55 8.42
CA GLY A 102 -53.35 -12.51 8.97
C GLY A 102 -52.11 -13.09 9.63
N LYS A 103 -51.54 -12.33 10.57
CA LYS A 103 -50.40 -12.77 11.38
C LYS A 103 -50.89 -13.69 12.50
N GLY A 104 -50.11 -14.72 12.82
CA GLY A 104 -50.34 -15.57 13.98
C GLY A 104 -50.32 -14.80 15.31
N GLY A 105 -50.85 -15.42 16.36
CA GLY A 105 -51.04 -14.84 17.69
C GLY A 105 -49.87 -15.02 18.64
N ASP A 106 -50.15 -14.93 19.95
CA ASP A 106 -49.14 -15.00 21.01
C ASP A 106 -49.40 -16.15 21.99
N ILE A 107 -48.36 -16.89 22.36
CA ILE A 107 -48.37 -17.89 23.43
C ILE A 107 -47.25 -17.58 24.44
N HIS A 108 -47.58 -17.36 25.71
CA HIS A 108 -46.61 -17.14 26.79
C HIS A 108 -46.75 -18.21 27.87
N LEU A 109 -45.68 -18.95 28.15
CA LEU A 109 -45.57 -19.89 29.28
C LEU A 109 -44.48 -19.38 30.21
N LEU A 110 -44.90 -18.81 31.34
CA LEU A 110 -44.01 -18.08 32.26
C LEU A 110 -44.19 -18.62 33.67
N GLY A 111 -43.10 -19.01 34.30
CA GLY A 111 -43.08 -19.55 35.66
C GLY A 111 -41.66 -19.57 36.20
N ASP A 112 -41.50 -19.92 37.47
CA ASP A 112 -40.17 -20.16 38.01
C ASP A 112 -39.53 -21.40 37.36
N HIS A 113 -40.34 -22.46 37.20
CA HIS A 113 -40.01 -23.62 36.38
C HIS A 113 -41.01 -23.74 35.22
N VAL A 114 -40.54 -24.01 34.00
CA VAL A 114 -41.41 -24.22 32.83
C VAL A 114 -41.10 -25.55 32.18
N VAL A 115 -42.12 -26.38 31.99
CA VAL A 115 -42.01 -27.71 31.37
C VAL A 115 -42.97 -27.82 30.20
N VAL A 116 -42.42 -28.04 29.01
CA VAL A 116 -43.15 -28.37 27.80
C VAL A 116 -42.95 -29.86 27.54
N GLY A 117 -44.01 -30.64 27.72
CA GLY A 117 -43.95 -32.10 27.63
C GLY A 117 -43.98 -32.63 26.21
N GLN A 118 -43.82 -33.95 26.08
CA GLN A 118 -43.58 -34.63 24.79
C GLN A 118 -44.79 -34.56 23.84
N GLU A 119 -45.99 -34.49 24.39
CA GLU A 119 -47.23 -34.42 23.61
C GLU A 119 -47.62 -32.96 23.28
N SER A 120 -46.88 -31.98 23.81
CA SER A 120 -47.18 -30.58 23.64
C SER A 120 -47.17 -30.17 22.17
N ARG A 121 -48.20 -29.43 21.75
CA ARG A 121 -48.26 -28.78 20.43
C ARG A 121 -48.61 -27.31 20.61
N MET A 122 -47.72 -26.40 20.23
CA MET A 122 -47.95 -24.96 20.26
C MET A 122 -47.86 -24.39 18.85
N ASP A 123 -48.93 -23.75 18.37
CA ASP A 123 -48.97 -23.25 17.00
C ASP A 123 -49.48 -21.82 16.95
N VAL A 124 -48.59 -20.92 16.54
CA VAL A 124 -48.87 -19.50 16.28
C VAL A 124 -48.62 -19.15 14.81
N SER A 125 -48.81 -20.11 13.91
CA SER A 125 -48.61 -19.88 12.47
C SER A 125 -49.68 -18.95 11.88
N GLY A 126 -49.30 -18.15 10.90
CA GLY A 126 -50.20 -17.22 10.21
C GLY A 126 -50.04 -17.22 8.70
N ALA A 127 -51.10 -16.90 7.97
CA ALA A 127 -51.05 -16.80 6.50
C ALA A 127 -50.08 -15.72 6.04
N TYR A 128 -50.03 -14.58 6.75
CA TYR A 128 -49.24 -13.41 6.37
C TYR A 128 -48.14 -13.04 7.39
N GLY A 129 -47.65 -14.03 8.14
CA GLY A 129 -46.60 -13.85 9.14
C GLY A 129 -46.78 -14.77 10.35
N GLY A 130 -45.68 -15.27 10.89
CA GLY A 130 -45.70 -16.05 12.13
C GLY A 130 -45.96 -15.19 13.36
N GLY A 131 -46.56 -15.80 14.39
CA GLY A 131 -46.79 -15.20 15.71
C GLY A 131 -45.60 -15.34 16.66
N GLN A 132 -45.85 -15.29 17.96
CA GLN A 132 -44.81 -15.39 18.99
C GLN A 132 -45.08 -16.47 20.03
N ILE A 133 -44.06 -17.25 20.39
CA ILE A 133 -44.06 -18.17 21.52
C ILE A 133 -42.93 -17.77 22.49
N LEU A 134 -43.27 -17.53 23.75
CA LEU A 134 -42.30 -17.28 24.83
C LEU A 134 -42.42 -18.41 25.87
N VAL A 135 -41.32 -19.12 26.12
CA VAL A 135 -41.24 -20.22 27.09
C VAL A 135 -40.14 -19.87 28.09
N GLY A 136 -40.54 -19.65 29.34
CA GLY A 136 -39.64 -19.33 30.44
C GLY A 136 -39.11 -17.90 30.46
N GLY A 137 -39.12 -17.16 29.36
CA GLY A 137 -38.71 -15.76 29.34
C GLY A 137 -38.87 -15.09 27.98
N ASP A 138 -38.36 -13.87 27.85
CA ASP A 138 -38.33 -13.09 26.61
C ASP A 138 -36.89 -12.91 26.09
N PHE A 139 -36.68 -12.08 25.08
CA PHE A 139 -35.42 -11.95 24.32
C PHE A 139 -34.24 -11.77 25.26
N GLN A 140 -33.27 -12.69 25.22
CA GLN A 140 -32.06 -12.65 26.03
C GLN A 140 -32.32 -12.44 27.55
N GLY A 141 -33.53 -12.72 28.02
CA GLY A 141 -33.98 -12.42 29.38
C GLY A 141 -33.96 -10.93 29.77
N LYS A 142 -33.87 -10.00 28.81
CA LYS A 142 -33.68 -8.55 29.09
C LYS A 142 -34.97 -7.80 29.40
N ASN A 143 -36.13 -8.39 29.08
CA ASN A 143 -37.41 -7.74 29.31
C ASN A 143 -37.85 -7.89 30.76
N SER A 144 -37.58 -6.88 31.59
CA SER A 144 -37.98 -6.85 33.01
C SER A 144 -39.50 -6.97 33.27
N ALA A 145 -40.35 -6.79 32.24
CA ALA A 145 -41.79 -7.00 32.36
C ALA A 145 -42.20 -8.48 32.24
N ILE A 146 -41.29 -9.36 31.80
CA ILE A 146 -41.50 -10.79 31.67
C ILE A 146 -40.61 -11.49 32.71
N GLN A 147 -41.22 -12.32 33.55
CA GLN A 147 -40.48 -13.15 34.49
C GLN A 147 -39.66 -14.18 33.72
N ASN A 148 -38.36 -14.23 34.00
CA ASN A 148 -37.50 -15.31 33.55
C ASN A 148 -37.59 -16.49 34.53
N SER A 149 -37.63 -17.70 34.00
CA SER A 149 -37.60 -18.94 34.76
C SER A 149 -36.19 -19.22 35.30
N GLU A 150 -36.08 -19.97 36.38
CA GLU A 150 -34.82 -20.59 36.79
C GLU A 150 -34.59 -21.90 36.03
N MET A 151 -35.65 -22.55 35.55
CA MET A 151 -35.55 -23.79 34.76
C MET A 151 -36.55 -23.80 33.60
N THR A 152 -36.08 -24.10 32.40
CA THR A 152 -36.93 -24.33 31.23
C THR A 152 -36.58 -25.66 30.56
N TRP A 153 -37.57 -26.54 30.41
CA TRP A 153 -37.44 -27.85 29.78
C TRP A 153 -38.44 -28.01 28.64
N VAL A 154 -37.96 -28.29 27.44
CA VAL A 154 -38.79 -28.66 26.28
C VAL A 154 -38.45 -30.08 25.84
N ALA A 155 -39.37 -31.00 26.05
CA ALA A 155 -39.15 -32.43 25.86
C ALA A 155 -39.08 -32.83 24.39
N LYS A 156 -38.43 -33.97 24.13
CA LYS A 156 -38.40 -34.59 22.79
C LYS A 156 -39.82 -34.96 22.35
N GLY A 157 -40.22 -34.54 21.16
CA GLY A 157 -41.56 -34.79 20.60
C GLY A 157 -42.55 -33.64 20.75
N ALA A 158 -42.21 -32.62 21.55
CA ALA A 158 -42.93 -31.35 21.55
C ALA A 158 -42.77 -30.65 20.20
N GLU A 159 -43.82 -30.02 19.68
CA GLU A 159 -43.76 -29.23 18.44
C GLU A 159 -44.20 -27.79 18.72
N LEU A 160 -43.37 -26.82 18.34
CA LEU A 160 -43.63 -25.40 18.51
C LEU A 160 -43.45 -24.70 17.15
N CYS A 161 -44.53 -24.16 16.60
CA CYS A 161 -44.58 -23.61 15.25
C CYS A 161 -44.95 -22.12 15.25
N ALA A 162 -44.14 -21.31 14.59
CA ALA A 162 -44.38 -19.88 14.36
C ALA A 162 -44.19 -19.54 12.87
N ASP A 163 -44.80 -20.33 11.98
CA ASP A 163 -44.54 -20.21 10.53
C ASP A 163 -45.38 -19.11 9.87
N ALA A 164 -44.83 -18.52 8.81
CA ALA A 164 -45.63 -17.87 7.78
C ALA A 164 -46.03 -18.90 6.71
N LEU A 165 -47.32 -19.01 6.39
CA LEU A 165 -47.82 -20.04 5.49
C LEU A 165 -47.82 -19.60 4.01
N LYS A 166 -48.09 -18.31 3.72
CA LYS A 166 -48.12 -17.74 2.37
C LYS A 166 -47.05 -16.68 2.16
N GLU A 167 -47.34 -15.41 2.44
CA GLU A 167 -46.43 -14.29 2.23
C GLU A 167 -46.19 -13.59 3.56
N GLY A 168 -44.97 -13.64 4.08
CA GLY A 168 -44.63 -13.01 5.35
C GLY A 168 -43.41 -13.65 6.00
N ASN A 169 -42.88 -12.96 7.00
CA ASN A 169 -41.73 -13.49 7.74
C ASN A 169 -42.18 -14.56 8.75
N GLY A 170 -41.29 -15.52 9.00
CA GLY A 170 -41.41 -16.39 10.16
C GLY A 170 -41.52 -15.60 11.46
N GLY A 171 -42.16 -16.20 12.44
CA GLY A 171 -42.43 -15.62 13.74
C GLY A 171 -41.24 -15.73 14.70
N ARG A 172 -41.53 -15.64 15.98
CA ARG A 172 -40.51 -15.61 17.05
C ARG A 172 -40.80 -16.68 18.09
N LEU A 173 -39.80 -17.49 18.43
CA LEU A 173 -39.91 -18.54 19.44
C LEU A 173 -38.72 -18.42 20.38
N ILE A 174 -39.00 -18.17 21.66
CA ILE A 174 -37.97 -17.94 22.68
C ILE A 174 -38.09 -18.96 23.77
N ILE A 175 -37.01 -19.67 24.04
CA ILE A 175 -36.85 -20.61 25.14
C ILE A 175 -35.71 -20.07 26.00
N TRP A 176 -36.06 -19.49 27.14
CA TRP A 176 -35.12 -18.81 28.02
C TRP A 176 -35.21 -19.32 29.45
N SER A 177 -34.08 -19.28 30.17
CA SER A 177 -34.05 -19.30 31.64
C SER A 177 -32.82 -18.56 32.17
N ASP A 178 -32.95 -17.99 33.37
CA ASP A 178 -31.87 -17.40 34.17
C ASP A 178 -31.00 -18.47 34.85
N GLY A 179 -31.48 -19.71 34.90
CA GLY A 179 -30.74 -20.87 35.39
C GLY A 179 -30.41 -21.83 34.26
N LYS A 180 -31.24 -22.86 34.09
CA LYS A 180 -30.94 -24.01 33.22
C LYS A 180 -31.99 -24.22 32.14
N THR A 181 -31.53 -24.24 30.88
CA THR A 181 -32.39 -24.47 29.71
C THR A 181 -32.00 -25.78 29.02
N ALA A 182 -33.00 -26.60 28.69
CA ALA A 182 -32.84 -27.74 27.81
C ALA A 182 -34.00 -27.81 26.82
N SER A 183 -33.71 -28.01 25.53
CA SER A 183 -34.72 -28.17 24.49
C SER A 183 -34.39 -29.31 23.52
N ALA A 184 -35.36 -30.20 23.33
CA ALA A 184 -35.36 -31.28 22.33
C ALA A 184 -36.60 -31.28 21.42
N GLY A 185 -37.39 -30.20 21.46
CA GLY A 185 -38.58 -30.06 20.63
C GLY A 185 -38.25 -29.84 19.16
N ASP A 186 -39.23 -30.13 18.29
CA ASP A 186 -39.20 -29.73 16.89
C ASP A 186 -39.75 -28.30 16.77
N LEU A 187 -38.91 -27.38 16.32
CA LEU A 187 -39.18 -25.95 16.32
C LEU A 187 -39.18 -25.42 14.89
N SER A 188 -40.17 -24.59 14.53
CA SER A 188 -40.20 -23.94 13.22
C SER A 188 -40.61 -22.47 13.29
N ALA A 189 -39.97 -21.66 12.45
CA ALA A 189 -40.30 -20.27 12.22
C ALA A 189 -40.02 -19.92 10.75
N ARG A 190 -40.66 -20.65 9.84
CA ARG A 190 -40.37 -20.56 8.40
C ARG A 190 -40.92 -19.28 7.78
N GLY A 191 -40.17 -18.77 6.80
CA GLY A 191 -40.65 -17.74 5.88
C GLY A 191 -41.73 -18.28 4.95
N GLY A 192 -42.60 -17.39 4.48
CA GLY A 192 -43.72 -17.75 3.62
C GLY A 192 -43.30 -18.40 2.29
N SER A 193 -44.09 -19.36 1.82
CA SER A 193 -43.88 -20.05 0.53
C SER A 193 -43.93 -19.11 -0.69
N GLU A 194 -44.68 -18.01 -0.58
CA GLU A 194 -44.85 -17.00 -1.62
C GLU A 194 -43.87 -15.84 -1.49
N GLY A 195 -43.29 -15.62 -0.30
CA GLY A 195 -42.32 -14.57 0.01
C GLY A 195 -42.13 -14.36 1.52
N GLY A 196 -41.03 -13.73 1.91
CA GLY A 196 -40.67 -13.43 3.31
C GLY A 196 -39.44 -14.19 3.83
N ASN A 197 -38.84 -13.69 4.89
CA ASN A 197 -37.65 -14.26 5.53
C ASN A 197 -38.03 -15.27 6.62
N GLY A 198 -37.09 -16.14 7.00
CA GLY A 198 -37.20 -16.95 8.19
C GLY A 198 -37.26 -16.09 9.45
N GLY A 199 -37.83 -16.66 10.50
CA GLY A 199 -38.03 -15.99 11.78
C GLY A 199 -36.82 -16.09 12.71
N LEU A 200 -37.09 -15.99 14.02
CA LEU A 200 -36.10 -16.11 15.08
C LEU A 200 -36.49 -17.24 16.04
N ILE A 201 -35.55 -18.15 16.29
CA ILE A 201 -35.61 -19.11 17.40
C ILE A 201 -34.46 -18.78 18.36
N GLU A 202 -34.75 -18.62 19.65
CA GLU A 202 -33.73 -18.50 20.70
C GLU A 202 -33.84 -19.67 21.67
N ILE A 203 -32.71 -20.32 21.97
CA ILE A 203 -32.61 -21.37 22.99
C ILE A 203 -31.40 -21.05 23.86
N SER A 204 -31.67 -20.42 25.00
CA SER A 204 -30.61 -19.84 25.83
C SER A 204 -30.87 -20.13 27.31
N GLY A 205 -29.80 -20.30 28.07
CA GLY A 205 -29.84 -20.55 29.50
C GLY A 205 -28.62 -19.93 30.14
N ARG A 206 -28.82 -19.02 31.10
CA ARG A 206 -27.70 -18.22 31.63
C ARG A 206 -26.68 -19.11 32.34
N LYS A 207 -27.07 -20.01 33.25
CA LYS A 207 -26.09 -20.85 33.99
C LYS A 207 -25.74 -22.15 33.27
N PHE A 208 -26.68 -22.71 32.52
CA PHE A 208 -26.51 -23.97 31.80
C PHE A 208 -27.41 -24.02 30.57
N LEU A 209 -26.84 -24.42 29.45
CA LEU A 209 -27.56 -24.70 28.21
C LEU A 209 -27.23 -26.11 27.74
N ALA A 210 -28.24 -26.98 27.68
CA ALA A 210 -28.08 -28.27 27.02
C ALA A 210 -27.98 -28.07 25.50
N SER A 211 -27.19 -28.92 24.82
CA SER A 211 -27.17 -28.98 23.36
C SER A 211 -28.60 -29.03 22.79
N PRO A 212 -28.98 -28.11 21.87
CA PRO A 212 -30.34 -28.03 21.37
C PRO A 212 -30.60 -29.22 20.45
N LYS A 213 -31.43 -30.16 20.89
CA LYS A 213 -31.86 -31.36 20.14
C LYS A 213 -33.16 -31.12 19.38
N GLY A 214 -33.54 -32.02 18.48
CA GLY A 214 -34.74 -31.88 17.65
C GLY A 214 -34.52 -31.01 16.41
N LYS A 215 -35.51 -30.93 15.53
CA LYS A 215 -35.44 -30.18 14.27
C LYS A 215 -35.54 -28.67 14.51
N LYS A 216 -34.75 -27.87 13.79
CA LYS A 216 -34.91 -26.41 13.70
C LYS A 216 -35.12 -26.04 12.24
N ASP A 217 -36.33 -25.56 11.92
CA ASP A 217 -36.70 -25.21 10.56
C ASP A 217 -37.00 -23.71 10.47
N LEU A 218 -35.99 -22.95 10.06
CA LEU A 218 -36.09 -21.51 9.80
C LEU A 218 -35.93 -21.21 8.31
N SER A 219 -36.24 -22.20 7.46
CA SER A 219 -36.15 -22.08 6.01
C SER A 219 -37.05 -20.96 5.46
N ALA A 220 -36.62 -20.33 4.37
CA ALA A 220 -37.33 -19.25 3.72
C ALA A 220 -37.18 -19.40 2.19
N PRO A 221 -38.13 -20.06 1.49
CA PRO A 221 -37.96 -20.46 0.10
C PRO A 221 -37.65 -19.33 -0.89
N LYS A 222 -38.01 -18.08 -0.55
CA LYS A 222 -37.79 -16.88 -1.36
C LYS A 222 -37.19 -15.71 -0.57
N GLY A 223 -36.63 -15.98 0.60
CA GLY A 223 -36.09 -14.97 1.49
C GLY A 223 -34.77 -15.41 2.13
N LYS A 224 -34.30 -14.63 3.11
CA LYS A 224 -33.16 -15.04 3.94
C LYS A 224 -33.60 -16.11 4.93
N ILE A 225 -32.74 -17.09 5.17
CA ILE A 225 -32.95 -18.07 6.23
C ILE A 225 -33.03 -17.35 7.59
N GLY A 226 -33.80 -17.90 8.52
CA GLY A 226 -33.95 -17.31 9.85
C GLY A 226 -32.80 -17.69 10.78
N THR A 227 -32.79 -17.06 11.96
CA THR A 227 -31.70 -17.19 12.92
C THR A 227 -32.06 -18.11 14.08
N LEU A 228 -31.17 -19.05 14.40
CA LEU A 228 -31.14 -19.76 15.68
C LEU A 228 -30.09 -19.10 16.58
N LEU A 229 -30.53 -18.47 17.68
CA LEU A 229 -29.67 -17.85 18.67
C LEU A 229 -29.47 -18.78 19.88
N LEU A 230 -28.20 -19.02 20.23
CA LEU A 230 -27.77 -19.71 21.45
C LEU A 230 -26.92 -18.73 22.28
N ASP A 231 -27.33 -18.45 23.52
CA ASP A 231 -26.68 -17.45 24.39
C ASP A 231 -26.31 -18.02 25.78
N PRO A 232 -25.25 -18.85 25.90
CA PRO A 232 -24.70 -19.32 27.19
C PRO A 232 -23.64 -18.37 27.80
N CYS A 233 -23.10 -18.72 28.99
CA CYS A 233 -21.94 -18.04 29.58
C CYS A 233 -20.63 -18.44 28.88
N ASP A 234 -20.10 -19.63 29.17
CA ASP A 234 -19.06 -20.28 28.35
C ASP A 234 -19.67 -21.45 27.55
N VAL A 235 -19.07 -21.77 26.40
CA VAL A 235 -19.52 -22.85 25.53
C VAL A 235 -18.37 -23.63 24.89
N THR A 236 -18.49 -24.96 24.93
CA THR A 236 -17.62 -25.89 24.21
C THR A 236 -18.41 -26.60 23.12
N ILE A 237 -17.95 -26.52 21.87
CA ILE A 237 -18.48 -27.26 20.73
C ILE A 237 -17.60 -28.50 20.55
N SER A 238 -18.19 -29.69 20.74
CA SER A 238 -17.45 -30.96 20.72
C SER A 238 -18.36 -32.15 20.41
N THR A 239 -17.74 -33.28 20.09
CA THR A 239 -18.34 -34.62 19.99
C THR A 239 -18.41 -35.33 21.34
N ALA A 240 -17.87 -34.71 22.40
CA ALA A 240 -17.97 -35.25 23.74
C ALA A 240 -19.45 -35.45 24.07
N ALA A 241 -19.80 -36.68 24.45
CA ALA A 241 -21.18 -36.99 24.78
C ALA A 241 -21.67 -35.97 25.81
N THR A 242 -22.72 -35.21 25.48
CA THR A 242 -23.55 -34.60 26.50
C THR A 242 -24.13 -35.78 27.27
N ALA A 243 -23.45 -36.25 28.33
CA ALA A 243 -23.80 -37.47 29.06
C ALA A 243 -25.16 -37.38 29.77
N PHE A 244 -25.96 -36.37 29.45
CA PHE A 244 -27.05 -35.87 30.22
C PHE A 244 -28.17 -35.51 29.25
N MET A 245 -29.29 -36.20 29.45
CA MET A 245 -30.63 -35.95 28.91
C MET A 245 -30.99 -36.74 27.64
N ASP A 246 -31.39 -37.99 27.85
CA ASP A 246 -32.57 -38.48 27.14
C ASP A 246 -33.75 -37.58 27.54
N MET A 247 -34.06 -36.60 26.69
CA MET A 247 -35.11 -35.61 26.92
C MET A 247 -36.53 -36.17 26.71
N SER A 248 -36.68 -37.50 26.72
CA SER A 248 -37.95 -38.23 26.70
C SER A 248 -38.42 -38.67 28.10
N GLY A 249 -37.84 -38.10 29.17
CA GLY A 249 -38.19 -38.39 30.56
C GLY A 249 -38.63 -37.17 31.38
N THR A 250 -38.64 -37.34 32.70
CA THR A 250 -38.87 -36.23 33.65
C THR A 250 -37.76 -35.20 33.57
N PRO A 251 -38.04 -33.88 33.72
CA PRO A 251 -37.03 -32.84 33.71
C PRO A 251 -35.90 -33.14 34.70
N TRP A 252 -34.66 -33.12 34.21
CA TRP A 252 -33.48 -33.37 35.03
C TRP A 252 -32.29 -32.59 34.51
N PHE A 253 -31.60 -31.86 35.37
CA PHE A 253 -30.42 -31.07 35.01
C PHE A 253 -29.18 -31.48 35.83
N PRO A 254 -27.98 -31.49 35.23
CA PRO A 254 -26.74 -31.70 35.96
C PRO A 254 -26.53 -30.57 36.97
N THR A 255 -25.74 -30.83 38.02
CA THR A 255 -25.42 -29.83 39.05
C THR A 255 -24.37 -28.81 38.63
N GLY A 256 -23.62 -29.06 37.55
CA GLY A 256 -22.63 -28.16 36.98
C GLY A 256 -23.21 -26.97 36.19
N THR A 257 -22.33 -26.05 35.80
CA THR A 257 -22.58 -24.91 34.92
C THR A 257 -21.94 -25.12 33.55
N GLY A 258 -22.19 -24.21 32.61
CA GLY A 258 -21.60 -24.18 31.27
C GLY A 258 -22.49 -24.79 30.19
N ALA A 259 -22.04 -24.73 28.94
CA ALA A 259 -22.73 -25.29 27.78
C ALA A 259 -21.80 -26.21 26.99
N ILE A 260 -22.29 -27.39 26.62
CA ILE A 260 -21.66 -28.24 25.61
C ILE A 260 -22.66 -28.38 24.47
N ILE A 261 -22.26 -27.87 23.29
CA ILE A 261 -23.03 -28.01 22.05
C ILE A 261 -22.43 -29.17 21.27
N ASP A 262 -23.25 -30.19 21.03
CA ASP A 262 -22.84 -31.36 20.27
C ASP A 262 -22.70 -30.99 18.78
N THR A 263 -21.63 -31.43 18.12
CA THR A 263 -21.39 -31.09 16.71
C THR A 263 -22.47 -31.64 15.78
N VAL A 264 -23.11 -32.77 16.10
CA VAL A 264 -24.21 -33.35 15.31
C VAL A 264 -25.46 -32.48 15.43
N ASP A 265 -25.80 -32.03 16.64
CA ASP A 265 -26.93 -31.15 16.89
C ASP A 265 -26.74 -29.79 16.18
N LEU A 266 -25.52 -29.23 16.23
CA LEU A 266 -25.15 -27.99 15.54
C LEU A 266 -25.23 -28.12 14.01
N VAL A 267 -24.62 -29.17 13.43
CA VAL A 267 -24.68 -29.44 11.99
C VAL A 267 -26.12 -29.65 11.53
N SER A 268 -26.96 -30.31 12.33
CA SER A 268 -28.38 -30.46 12.02
C SER A 268 -29.12 -29.12 12.01
N ALA A 269 -28.72 -28.14 12.83
CA ALA A 269 -29.31 -26.81 12.86
C ALA A 269 -28.85 -25.93 11.68
N LEU A 270 -27.55 -25.98 11.33
CA LEU A 270 -26.97 -25.32 10.15
C LEU A 270 -27.57 -25.86 8.84
N GLY A 271 -28.04 -27.10 8.87
CA GLY A 271 -28.90 -27.70 7.86
C GLY A 271 -28.21 -28.70 6.94
N ALA A 272 -29.04 -29.56 6.35
CA ALA A 272 -28.62 -30.48 5.29
C ALA A 272 -28.72 -29.79 3.91
N ALA A 273 -28.15 -30.42 2.87
CA ALA A 273 -28.21 -29.94 1.48
C ALA A 273 -29.65 -29.75 0.93
N SER A 274 -30.67 -30.20 1.67
CA SER A 274 -32.10 -30.10 1.34
C SER A 274 -32.72 -28.72 1.60
N GLY A 275 -31.97 -27.75 2.14
CA GLY A 275 -32.46 -26.37 2.35
C GLY A 275 -33.27 -26.15 3.63
N ILE A 276 -33.31 -27.14 4.52
CA ILE A 276 -33.84 -27.02 5.89
C ILE A 276 -32.67 -26.70 6.81
N GLY A 277 -32.76 -25.58 7.54
CA GLY A 277 -31.73 -25.17 8.51
C GLY A 277 -31.97 -23.75 9.03
N ALA A 278 -30.92 -23.16 9.60
CA ALA A 278 -30.88 -21.83 10.18
C ALA A 278 -29.50 -21.20 10.01
N ASP A 279 -29.44 -19.88 10.04
CA ASP A 279 -28.20 -19.19 10.43
C ASP A 279 -28.06 -19.37 11.95
N VAL A 280 -26.96 -19.98 12.39
CA VAL A 280 -26.72 -20.25 13.80
C VAL A 280 -25.80 -19.18 14.37
N VAL A 281 -26.29 -18.47 15.38
CA VAL A 281 -25.54 -17.48 16.16
C VAL A 281 -25.31 -18.06 17.56
N ILE A 282 -24.05 -18.33 17.89
CA ILE A 282 -23.62 -18.67 19.24
C ILE A 282 -22.96 -17.42 19.81
N THR A 283 -23.59 -16.80 20.78
CA THR A 283 -23.08 -15.59 21.43
C THR A 283 -22.88 -15.89 22.92
N THR A 284 -21.89 -15.28 23.58
CA THR A 284 -21.75 -15.42 25.04
C THR A 284 -22.18 -14.15 25.76
N THR A 285 -23.03 -14.27 26.79
CA THR A 285 -23.65 -13.11 27.44
C THR A 285 -22.60 -12.23 28.13
N SER A 286 -22.68 -10.90 27.95
CA SER A 286 -21.76 -9.91 28.57
C SER A 286 -22.19 -9.41 29.97
N GLY A 287 -23.16 -10.06 30.64
CA GLY A 287 -23.76 -9.58 31.89
C GLY A 287 -24.18 -10.68 32.86
N ALA A 288 -23.85 -10.50 34.14
CA ALA A 288 -24.21 -11.34 35.30
C ALA A 288 -23.81 -12.83 35.20
N CYS A 289 -22.83 -13.16 34.35
CA CYS A 289 -22.09 -14.41 34.34
C CYS A 289 -20.80 -14.27 35.17
N SER A 290 -20.36 -15.34 35.85
CA SER A 290 -19.06 -15.37 36.54
C SER A 290 -17.92 -15.90 35.68
N GLU A 291 -18.24 -16.35 34.47
CA GLU A 291 -17.33 -16.95 33.49
C GLU A 291 -16.85 -15.89 32.48
N ASP A 292 -15.77 -16.17 31.74
CA ASP A 292 -15.09 -15.17 30.91
C ASP A 292 -15.73 -14.97 29.52
N GLY A 293 -16.77 -15.73 29.16
CA GLY A 293 -17.46 -15.64 27.88
C GLY A 293 -16.80 -16.47 26.78
N VAL A 294 -16.14 -17.58 27.12
CA VAL A 294 -15.28 -18.36 26.23
C VAL A 294 -16.09 -19.23 25.29
N ILE A 295 -15.78 -19.17 23.99
CA ILE A 295 -16.25 -20.14 22.99
C ILE A 295 -15.09 -21.04 22.59
N THR A 296 -15.19 -22.34 22.79
CA THR A 296 -14.16 -23.32 22.41
C THR A 296 -14.70 -24.27 21.34
N VAL A 297 -14.04 -24.41 20.20
CA VAL A 297 -14.34 -25.42 19.17
C VAL A 297 -13.31 -26.52 19.27
N SER A 298 -13.68 -27.66 19.84
CA SER A 298 -12.74 -28.77 20.14
C SER A 298 -12.74 -29.87 19.09
N ASP A 299 -13.83 -30.05 18.35
CA ASP A 299 -13.97 -31.10 17.33
C ASP A 299 -14.53 -30.52 16.02
N ASP A 300 -14.28 -31.24 14.92
CA ASP A 300 -14.59 -30.76 13.58
C ASP A 300 -16.09 -30.54 13.36
N ILE A 301 -16.43 -29.46 12.64
CA ILE A 301 -17.78 -29.07 12.24
C ILE A 301 -17.83 -29.07 10.72
N SER A 302 -18.61 -29.95 10.12
CA SER A 302 -18.77 -30.00 8.66
C SER A 302 -20.24 -30.10 8.25
N TRP A 303 -20.72 -29.20 7.39
CA TRP A 303 -22.11 -29.21 6.92
C TRP A 303 -22.25 -28.89 5.43
N PRO A 304 -23.28 -29.45 4.75
CA PRO A 304 -23.57 -29.19 3.34
C PRO A 304 -24.75 -28.21 3.13
N GLY A 305 -25.34 -27.67 4.20
CA GLY A 305 -26.50 -26.77 4.14
C GLY A 305 -26.17 -25.30 3.84
N LEU A 306 -27.21 -24.47 3.75
CA LEU A 306 -27.12 -23.03 3.44
C LEU A 306 -26.85 -22.13 4.65
N GLY A 307 -26.97 -22.65 5.88
CA GLY A 307 -26.82 -21.86 7.11
C GLY A 307 -25.41 -21.32 7.31
N ALA A 308 -25.31 -20.09 7.79
CA ALA A 308 -24.09 -19.48 8.28
C ALA A 308 -23.83 -19.80 9.76
N LEU A 309 -22.57 -19.81 10.16
CA LEU A 309 -22.16 -19.96 11.56
C LEU A 309 -21.52 -18.66 12.06
N THR A 310 -22.11 -18.07 13.10
CA THR A 310 -21.59 -16.89 13.78
C THR A 310 -21.20 -17.24 15.22
N LEU A 311 -19.96 -16.95 15.60
CA LEU A 311 -19.45 -17.07 16.96
C LEU A 311 -19.13 -15.67 17.50
N GLU A 312 -19.79 -15.28 18.57
CA GLU A 312 -19.66 -13.96 19.19
C GLU A 312 -19.32 -14.08 20.67
N SER A 313 -18.21 -13.47 21.08
CA SER A 313 -17.81 -13.40 22.48
C SER A 313 -17.64 -11.93 22.89
N PRO A 314 -18.75 -11.19 23.09
CA PRO A 314 -18.72 -9.76 23.37
C PRO A 314 -18.25 -9.40 24.78
N HIS A 315 -18.04 -10.38 25.66
CA HIS A 315 -17.52 -10.14 27.01
C HIS A 315 -16.13 -9.48 26.94
N PRO A 316 -15.75 -8.53 27.82
CA PRO A 316 -14.44 -7.86 27.75
C PRO A 316 -13.21 -8.79 27.86
N ASN A 317 -13.36 -9.92 28.57
CA ASN A 317 -12.37 -11.02 28.64
C ASN A 317 -12.69 -12.17 27.69
N GLY A 318 -13.71 -12.00 26.86
CA GLY A 318 -14.19 -12.98 25.91
C GLY A 318 -13.10 -13.44 24.96
N ARG A 319 -13.13 -14.74 24.63
CA ARG A 319 -12.26 -15.32 23.63
C ARG A 319 -12.96 -16.40 22.83
N ILE A 320 -12.51 -16.57 21.58
CA ILE A 320 -12.89 -17.71 20.72
C ILE A 320 -11.64 -18.54 20.49
N ASP A 321 -11.65 -19.81 20.92
CA ASP A 321 -10.56 -20.76 20.77
C ASP A 321 -10.99 -21.87 19.78
N ILE A 322 -10.39 -21.91 18.59
CA ILE A 322 -10.71 -22.89 17.54
C ILE A 322 -9.59 -23.92 17.44
N PHE A 323 -9.84 -25.12 17.95
CA PHE A 323 -8.90 -26.24 17.93
C PHE A 323 -9.28 -27.34 16.93
N ALA A 324 -10.21 -27.10 16.01
CA ALA A 324 -10.69 -28.10 15.05
C ALA A 324 -11.14 -27.47 13.72
N GLU A 325 -11.33 -28.28 12.68
CA GLU A 325 -11.75 -27.83 11.35
C GLU A 325 -13.22 -27.37 11.36
N ILE A 326 -13.50 -26.19 10.78
CA ILE A 326 -14.85 -25.69 10.51
C ILE A 326 -15.02 -25.60 8.99
N ARG A 327 -15.90 -26.40 8.40
CA ARG A 327 -16.02 -26.52 6.95
C ARG A 327 -17.46 -26.53 6.47
N ARG A 328 -17.75 -25.67 5.49
CA ARG A 328 -18.96 -25.77 4.67
C ARG A 328 -18.63 -26.42 3.33
N THR A 329 -19.39 -27.46 2.96
CA THR A 329 -19.12 -28.34 1.79
C THR A 329 -20.07 -28.13 0.62
N ASP A 330 -20.94 -27.12 0.69
CA ASP A 330 -21.99 -26.88 -0.29
C ASP A 330 -21.48 -26.21 -1.57
N THR A 331 -22.08 -26.55 -2.71
CA THR A 331 -21.83 -25.97 -4.04
C THR A 331 -22.98 -25.09 -4.54
N LEU A 332 -24.09 -24.97 -3.79
CA LEU A 332 -25.26 -24.16 -4.11
C LEU A 332 -25.03 -22.67 -3.82
N THR A 333 -25.44 -21.79 -4.73
CA THR A 333 -25.26 -20.33 -4.61
C THR A 333 -25.75 -19.80 -3.24
N PRO A 334 -24.89 -19.18 -2.42
CA PRO A 334 -25.22 -18.76 -1.07
C PRO A 334 -26.20 -17.58 -1.10
N ILE A 335 -27.05 -17.48 -0.07
CA ILE A 335 -28.00 -16.37 0.12
C ILE A 335 -27.39 -15.27 1.02
N SER A 336 -26.30 -15.59 1.74
CA SER A 336 -25.50 -14.65 2.57
C SER A 336 -24.18 -14.27 1.88
N THR A 337 -23.70 -13.05 2.11
CA THR A 337 -22.36 -12.61 1.69
C THR A 337 -21.27 -13.29 2.50
N ASP A 338 -21.49 -13.54 3.80
CA ASP A 338 -20.56 -14.18 4.73
C ASP A 338 -21.13 -15.49 5.28
N VAL A 339 -20.28 -16.50 5.40
CA VAL A 339 -20.65 -17.84 5.91
C VAL A 339 -20.09 -18.09 7.30
N PHE A 340 -18.94 -17.51 7.61
CA PHE A 340 -18.31 -17.60 8.91
C PHE A 340 -18.08 -16.20 9.46
N ILE A 341 -18.56 -15.95 10.68
CA ILE A 341 -18.36 -14.68 11.38
C ILE A 341 -17.81 -15.00 12.77
N PHE A 342 -16.60 -14.55 13.06
CA PHE A 342 -15.98 -14.68 14.38
C PHE A 342 -15.73 -13.30 14.96
N ASN A 343 -16.26 -13.02 16.15
CA ASN A 343 -16.14 -11.71 16.78
C ASN A 343 -15.87 -11.84 18.29
N ALA A 344 -14.68 -11.43 18.74
CA ALA A 344 -14.30 -11.45 20.15
C ALA A 344 -13.19 -10.41 20.44
N PRO A 345 -12.87 -10.11 21.70
CA PRO A 345 -11.62 -9.42 22.02
C PRO A 345 -10.39 -10.21 21.55
N THR A 346 -10.34 -11.51 21.86
CA THR A 346 -9.22 -12.37 21.48
C THR A 346 -9.73 -13.58 20.70
N ILE A 347 -9.10 -13.91 19.58
CA ILE A 347 -9.41 -15.10 18.79
C ILE A 347 -8.12 -15.92 18.64
N ASN A 348 -8.15 -17.17 19.08
CA ASN A 348 -7.05 -18.12 18.92
C ASN A 348 -7.50 -19.21 17.94
N ILE A 349 -6.76 -19.41 16.87
CA ILE A 349 -7.03 -20.45 15.88
C ILE A 349 -5.84 -21.42 15.84
N GLY A 350 -6.06 -22.68 16.18
CA GLY A 350 -5.04 -23.73 16.27
C GLY A 350 -4.57 -24.04 17.70
N GLY A 351 -3.79 -25.11 17.87
CA GLY A 351 -3.40 -25.65 19.20
C GLY A 351 -2.54 -26.94 19.09
N PRO A 352 -2.46 -27.82 20.10
CA PRO A 352 -1.77 -29.12 19.99
C PRO A 352 -2.66 -30.32 19.57
N SER A 353 -3.95 -30.09 19.25
CA SER A 353 -4.93 -31.19 19.03
C SER A 353 -5.85 -31.04 17.80
N ALA A 354 -5.65 -30.04 16.93
CA ALA A 354 -6.48 -29.87 15.73
C ALA A 354 -6.18 -30.93 14.69
N SER A 355 -7.22 -31.69 14.35
CA SER A 355 -7.17 -32.80 13.42
C SER A 355 -7.40 -32.34 11.98
N GLY A 356 -6.78 -31.26 11.51
CA GLY A 356 -7.07 -30.75 10.16
C GLY A 356 -6.09 -29.68 9.66
N ALA A 357 -5.73 -29.76 8.37
CA ALA A 357 -4.85 -28.81 7.68
C ALA A 357 -5.59 -27.55 7.17
N LEU A 358 -6.88 -27.44 7.49
CA LEU A 358 -7.82 -26.42 7.03
C LEU A 358 -8.74 -26.05 8.19
N LEU A 359 -8.73 -24.80 8.65
CA LEU A 359 -9.42 -24.43 9.90
C LEU A 359 -10.77 -23.74 9.67
N ALA A 360 -10.87 -22.91 8.63
CA ALA A 360 -12.16 -22.45 8.12
C ALA A 360 -12.19 -22.51 6.59
N GLN A 361 -13.11 -23.28 6.01
CA GLN A 361 -13.30 -23.34 4.56
C GLN A 361 -14.75 -23.12 4.15
N THR A 362 -14.95 -22.22 3.18
CA THR A 362 -16.17 -22.16 2.39
C THR A 362 -15.87 -22.17 0.89
N GLU A 363 -16.69 -22.89 0.14
CA GLU A 363 -16.69 -22.82 -1.32
C GLU A 363 -17.41 -21.55 -1.82
N LEU A 364 -18.23 -20.92 -0.99
CA LEU A 364 -19.21 -19.88 -1.35
C LEU A 364 -19.43 -18.87 -0.22
N GLY A 365 -19.31 -17.57 -0.48
CA GLY A 365 -19.39 -16.51 0.55
C GLY A 365 -18.07 -16.29 1.31
N GLY A 366 -18.05 -15.28 2.19
CA GLY A 366 -16.86 -14.79 2.88
C GLY A 366 -16.64 -15.37 4.29
N ILE A 367 -15.44 -15.11 4.81
CA ILE A 367 -15.02 -15.32 6.19
C ILE A 367 -14.74 -13.95 6.79
N SER A 368 -15.43 -13.59 7.86
CA SER A 368 -15.18 -12.37 8.63
C SER A 368 -14.60 -12.73 10.00
N VAL A 369 -13.44 -12.16 10.34
CA VAL A 369 -12.78 -12.33 11.63
C VAL A 369 -12.55 -10.96 12.24
N THR A 370 -13.18 -10.69 13.38
CA THR A 370 -13.05 -9.44 14.13
C THR A 370 -12.49 -9.73 15.53
N ALA A 371 -11.25 -9.31 15.79
CA ALA A 371 -10.55 -9.52 17.05
C ALA A 371 -10.14 -8.17 17.68
N SER A 372 -10.94 -7.59 18.58
CA SER A 372 -10.70 -6.22 19.04
C SER A 372 -9.41 -6.01 19.83
N LYS A 373 -8.72 -7.09 20.24
CA LYS A 373 -7.41 -7.09 20.88
C LYS A 373 -6.40 -7.86 20.04
N SER A 374 -6.59 -9.17 19.87
CA SER A 374 -5.59 -10.01 19.22
C SER A 374 -6.20 -11.20 18.47
N LEU A 375 -5.74 -11.41 17.24
CA LEU A 375 -5.92 -12.65 16.49
C LEU A 375 -4.61 -13.43 16.50
N THR A 376 -4.62 -14.61 17.10
CA THR A 376 -3.46 -15.51 17.12
C THR A 376 -3.79 -16.77 16.33
N ILE A 377 -2.93 -17.13 15.40
CA ILE A 377 -3.10 -18.30 14.54
C ILE A 377 -1.88 -19.21 14.73
N GLN A 378 -2.08 -20.45 15.18
CA GLN A 378 -1.03 -21.40 15.57
C GLN A 378 -1.13 -22.75 14.81
N GLY A 379 -0.02 -23.25 14.27
CA GLY A 379 0.05 -24.56 13.63
C GLY A 379 0.24 -25.77 14.58
N GLN A 380 -0.20 -26.97 14.14
CA GLN A 380 -0.02 -28.27 14.83
C GLN A 380 1.37 -28.86 14.66
N THR A 381 1.84 -29.63 15.66
CA THR A 381 3.05 -30.47 15.56
C THR A 381 2.79 -31.74 14.72
N GLY A 382 3.53 -31.95 13.62
CA GLY A 382 3.72 -33.27 12.98
C GLY A 382 2.86 -33.61 11.75
N SER A 383 2.22 -32.64 11.08
CA SER A 383 1.42 -32.89 9.86
C SER A 383 2.13 -32.45 8.57
N PRO A 384 2.20 -33.29 7.51
CA PRO A 384 2.92 -33.01 6.26
C PRO A 384 2.17 -32.14 5.24
N PHE A 385 1.01 -31.56 5.59
CA PHE A 385 0.13 -30.85 4.64
C PHE A 385 0.30 -29.32 4.68
N ASN A 386 -0.01 -28.64 3.56
CA ASN A 386 -0.11 -27.18 3.48
C ASN A 386 -1.16 -26.66 4.47
N PHE A 387 -0.80 -25.72 5.35
CA PHE A 387 -1.72 -25.15 6.33
C PHE A 387 -2.42 -23.93 5.73
N THR A 388 -3.71 -24.06 5.43
CA THR A 388 -4.57 -22.91 5.05
C THR A 388 -5.46 -22.59 6.24
N PHE A 389 -5.26 -21.45 6.88
CA PHE A 389 -5.97 -21.12 8.12
C PHE A 389 -7.38 -20.63 7.84
N LEU A 390 -7.54 -19.77 6.83
CA LEU A 390 -8.82 -19.24 6.38
C LEU A 390 -8.88 -19.35 4.86
N GLN A 391 -9.90 -20.02 4.35
CA GLN A 391 -10.11 -20.24 2.92
C GLN A 391 -11.53 -19.90 2.49
N ALA A 392 -11.66 -18.86 1.67
CA ALA A 392 -12.89 -18.57 0.93
C ALA A 392 -12.62 -18.75 -0.57
N THR A 393 -13.36 -19.65 -1.21
CA THR A 393 -13.14 -19.98 -2.63
C THR A 393 -13.82 -18.99 -3.58
N ASN A 394 -14.98 -18.42 -3.17
CA ASN A 394 -15.82 -17.49 -3.95
C ASN A 394 -16.28 -16.28 -3.12
N GLY A 395 -15.59 -15.94 -2.03
CA GLY A 395 -15.90 -14.80 -1.18
C GLY A 395 -14.65 -14.22 -0.54
N SER A 396 -14.76 -13.13 0.21
CA SER A 396 -13.60 -12.48 0.81
C SER A 396 -13.15 -13.17 2.10
N VAL A 397 -11.85 -13.04 2.42
CA VAL A 397 -11.37 -13.21 3.79
C VAL A 397 -11.12 -11.81 4.33
N ASP A 398 -11.95 -11.39 5.28
CA ASP A 398 -11.91 -10.07 5.91
C ASP A 398 -11.48 -10.22 7.37
N ILE A 399 -10.25 -9.79 7.69
CA ILE A 399 -9.69 -9.80 9.04
C ILE A 399 -9.61 -8.37 9.54
N SER A 400 -10.19 -8.10 10.70
CA SER A 400 -10.00 -6.86 11.46
C SER A 400 -9.53 -7.21 12.86
N ALA A 401 -8.35 -6.76 13.25
CA ALA A 401 -7.83 -7.06 14.58
C ALA A 401 -7.09 -5.88 15.20
N GLY A 402 -6.89 -5.90 16.52
CA GLY A 402 -5.87 -5.07 17.18
C GLY A 402 -4.50 -5.48 16.66
N GLU A 403 -4.06 -6.67 17.04
CA GLU A 403 -2.83 -7.34 16.58
C GLU A 403 -3.16 -8.64 15.82
N VAL A 404 -2.34 -9.00 14.83
CA VAL A 404 -2.41 -10.31 14.16
C VAL A 404 -1.06 -11.01 14.28
N ALA A 405 -1.04 -12.14 14.98
CA ALA A 405 0.14 -12.97 15.15
C ALA A 405 -0.08 -14.37 14.56
N ILE A 406 0.80 -14.79 13.66
CA ILE A 406 0.68 -16.06 12.93
C ILE A 406 1.96 -16.88 13.13
N ASP A 407 1.84 -18.05 13.75
CA ASP A 407 2.93 -18.91 14.25
C ASP A 407 2.60 -20.43 14.03
N GLY A 408 3.55 -21.38 14.12
CA GLY A 408 3.20 -22.82 14.07
C GLY A 408 4.32 -23.87 13.91
N VAL A 409 4.24 -24.98 14.67
CA VAL A 409 5.27 -26.06 14.80
C VAL A 409 5.19 -27.10 13.66
N ASP A 410 6.30 -27.80 13.32
CA ASP A 410 6.60 -29.00 12.44
C ASP A 410 5.51 -29.64 11.53
N LEU A 411 5.72 -30.18 10.29
CA LEU A 411 6.85 -30.35 9.34
C LEU A 411 6.23 -30.35 7.91
N GLY A 412 6.47 -29.32 7.09
CA GLY A 412 6.37 -29.44 5.61
C GLY A 412 5.34 -28.56 4.86
N GLY A 413 4.40 -27.89 5.54
CA GLY A 413 3.38 -27.04 4.90
C GLY A 413 3.72 -25.55 4.80
N ALA A 414 3.19 -24.85 3.79
CA ALA A 414 3.16 -23.38 3.73
C ALA A 414 2.07 -22.81 4.66
N ILE A 415 2.26 -21.60 5.19
CA ILE A 415 1.20 -20.81 5.86
C ILE A 415 0.52 -19.97 4.77
N ILE A 416 -0.77 -20.19 4.54
CA ILE A 416 -1.52 -19.48 3.50
C ILE A 416 -2.77 -18.85 4.09
N ILE A 417 -2.95 -17.55 3.85
CA ILE A 417 -4.22 -16.84 4.07
C ILE A 417 -4.78 -16.50 2.70
N GLY A 418 -5.97 -17.05 2.42
CA GLY A 418 -6.57 -17.07 1.09
C GLY A 418 -6.25 -18.36 0.31
N GLY A 419 -7.04 -18.65 -0.73
CA GLY A 419 -6.86 -19.85 -1.53
C GLY A 419 -8.09 -20.21 -2.37
N GLY A 420 -7.94 -20.18 -3.68
CA GLY A 420 -8.96 -20.58 -4.65
C GLY A 420 -8.30 -20.93 -5.99
N THR A 421 -9.02 -21.63 -6.86
CA THR A 421 -8.59 -21.78 -8.25
C THR A 421 -8.55 -20.40 -8.93
N PRO A 422 -7.54 -20.06 -9.76
CA PRO A 422 -7.40 -18.74 -10.40
C PRO A 422 -8.62 -18.30 -11.22
N THR A 423 -9.55 -19.20 -11.49
CA THR A 423 -10.78 -18.94 -12.25
C THR A 423 -11.95 -18.42 -11.41
N LYS A 424 -11.79 -18.21 -10.10
CA LYS A 424 -12.89 -17.78 -9.20
C LYS A 424 -12.51 -16.57 -8.33
N SER A 425 -13.35 -15.55 -8.28
CA SER A 425 -13.06 -14.28 -7.61
C SER A 425 -13.05 -14.40 -6.09
N PHE A 426 -11.92 -14.03 -5.45
CA PHE A 426 -11.82 -13.84 -4.00
C PHE A 426 -10.75 -12.80 -3.65
N SER A 427 -11.06 -11.92 -2.69
CA SER A 427 -10.15 -10.89 -2.17
C SER A 427 -9.74 -11.20 -0.74
N VAL A 428 -8.57 -10.70 -0.32
CA VAL A 428 -8.11 -10.74 1.07
C VAL A 428 -8.00 -9.31 1.57
N ARG A 429 -8.67 -8.98 2.68
CA ARG A 429 -8.51 -7.70 3.36
C ARG A 429 -8.09 -7.92 4.81
N MET A 430 -7.02 -7.25 5.22
CA MET A 430 -6.53 -7.25 6.59
C MET A 430 -6.45 -5.82 7.10
N ASN A 431 -7.13 -5.54 8.21
CA ASN A 431 -7.10 -4.25 8.88
C ASN A 431 -6.59 -4.45 10.32
N VAL A 432 -5.40 -3.94 10.62
CA VAL A 432 -4.75 -4.04 11.92
C VAL A 432 -4.77 -2.66 12.57
N THR A 433 -5.46 -2.54 13.69
CA THR A 433 -5.77 -1.24 14.33
C THR A 433 -4.76 -0.83 15.41
N ASP A 434 -4.18 -1.81 16.11
CA ASP A 434 -3.23 -1.57 17.20
C ASP A 434 -2.34 -2.80 17.45
N GLY A 435 -1.18 -2.85 16.79
CA GLY A 435 -0.22 -3.95 16.90
C GLY A 435 0.38 -4.36 15.56
N ASP A 436 1.28 -5.33 15.58
CA ASP A 436 1.92 -5.81 14.35
C ASP A 436 1.01 -6.79 13.59
N LEU A 437 1.13 -6.80 12.26
CA LEU A 437 0.85 -7.99 11.45
C LEU A 437 2.15 -8.78 11.38
N SER A 438 2.27 -9.81 12.21
CA SER A 438 3.46 -10.64 12.30
C SER A 438 3.22 -12.04 11.77
N MET A 439 4.08 -12.45 10.84
CA MET A 439 4.24 -13.84 10.43
C MET A 439 5.62 -14.26 10.94
N GLY A 440 5.59 -15.04 12.02
CA GLY A 440 6.76 -15.54 12.69
C GLY A 440 6.95 -17.02 12.40
N THR A 441 8.18 -17.48 12.51
CA THR A 441 8.58 -18.86 12.18
C THR A 441 8.83 -19.70 13.41
N ILE A 442 8.60 -20.98 13.18
CA ILE A 442 9.18 -22.11 13.90
C ILE A 442 10.09 -22.86 12.89
N PRO A 443 11.26 -23.37 13.31
CA PRO A 443 12.20 -24.06 12.41
C PRO A 443 11.52 -25.14 11.56
N GLY A 444 11.62 -25.11 10.22
CA GLY A 444 11.03 -26.18 9.39
C GLY A 444 10.22 -25.79 8.15
N ARG A 445 9.76 -24.54 8.01
CA ARG A 445 8.63 -24.20 7.11
C ARG A 445 9.00 -23.51 5.81
N ARG A 446 8.29 -23.88 4.73
CA ARG A 446 8.60 -23.57 3.33
C ARG A 446 8.35 -22.12 2.87
N PHE A 447 7.23 -21.50 3.25
CA PHE A 447 6.82 -20.15 2.86
C PHE A 447 5.77 -19.55 3.81
N GLU A 448 5.87 -18.25 4.07
CA GLU A 448 4.85 -17.37 4.64
C GLU A 448 4.15 -16.66 3.49
N ARG A 449 2.86 -16.95 3.24
CA ARG A 449 2.15 -16.40 2.07
C ARG A 449 0.78 -15.81 2.41
N ILE A 450 0.54 -14.58 1.97
CA ILE A 450 -0.79 -13.97 1.87
C ILE A 450 -1.15 -13.93 0.39
N THR A 451 -2.26 -14.53 -0.02
CA THR A 451 -2.61 -14.66 -1.44
C THR A 451 -4.09 -14.40 -1.70
N GLY A 452 -4.38 -13.59 -2.73
CA GLY A 452 -5.72 -13.33 -3.26
C GLY A 452 -5.78 -13.65 -4.75
N ASN A 453 -6.95 -14.03 -5.27
CA ASN A 453 -7.13 -14.06 -6.73
C ASN A 453 -7.46 -12.66 -7.26
N GLU A 454 -8.38 -11.95 -6.61
CA GLU A 454 -8.64 -10.53 -6.85
C GLU A 454 -7.75 -9.70 -5.92
N ASP A 455 -8.23 -8.58 -5.40
CA ASP A 455 -7.43 -7.66 -4.60
C ASP A 455 -6.93 -8.27 -3.28
N VAL A 456 -5.67 -7.96 -2.95
CA VAL A 456 -5.10 -8.15 -1.60
C VAL A 456 -4.84 -6.78 -1.00
N ILE A 457 -5.48 -6.48 0.13
CA ILE A 457 -5.40 -5.19 0.80
C ILE A 457 -4.96 -5.43 2.25
N ILE A 458 -3.85 -4.83 2.66
CA ILE A 458 -3.33 -4.85 4.02
C ILE A 458 -3.25 -3.41 4.51
N ASN A 459 -4.00 -3.08 5.56
CA ASN A 459 -3.99 -1.78 6.22
C ASN A 459 -3.54 -1.97 7.67
N ILE A 460 -2.52 -1.23 8.10
CA ILE A 460 -2.06 -1.21 9.49
C ILE A 460 -2.08 0.24 9.99
N GLU A 461 -2.93 0.54 10.96
CA GLU A 461 -3.07 1.88 11.55
C GLU A 461 -1.99 2.17 12.59
N LYS A 462 -1.54 1.16 13.33
CA LYS A 462 -0.43 1.27 14.29
C LYS A 462 0.28 -0.07 14.39
N GLY A 463 1.60 -0.06 14.27
CA GLY A 463 2.42 -1.28 14.26
C GLY A 463 3.11 -1.52 12.92
N ASN A 464 3.68 -2.69 12.76
CA ASN A 464 4.56 -3.05 11.64
C ASN A 464 3.99 -4.23 10.86
N LEU A 465 4.42 -4.37 9.61
CA LEU A 465 4.31 -5.63 8.87
C LEU A 465 5.63 -6.37 9.02
N VAL A 466 5.63 -7.53 9.66
CA VAL A 466 6.83 -8.32 9.93
C VAL A 466 6.64 -9.74 9.39
N MET A 467 7.39 -10.12 8.36
CA MET A 467 7.42 -11.48 7.81
C MET A 467 8.87 -11.95 7.80
N THR A 468 9.31 -12.58 8.89
CA THR A 468 10.73 -12.91 9.11
C THR A 468 10.89 -14.40 9.46
N PRO A 469 11.08 -15.27 8.46
CA PRO A 469 11.31 -16.68 8.64
C PRO A 469 12.71 -16.97 9.25
N GLN A 470 12.77 -17.80 10.29
CA GLN A 470 13.90 -18.11 11.15
C GLN A 470 14.78 -19.12 10.41
N PRO A 471 16.10 -18.90 10.32
CA PRO A 471 16.99 -19.83 9.64
C PRO A 471 16.96 -21.21 10.29
N ALA A 472 16.60 -22.23 9.51
CA ALA A 472 16.72 -23.64 9.87
C ALA A 472 17.57 -24.36 8.80
N PRO A 473 18.61 -25.13 9.17
CA PRO A 473 19.47 -25.81 8.21
C PRO A 473 18.67 -26.70 7.26
N GLY A 474 18.75 -26.43 5.95
CA GLY A 474 18.18 -27.28 4.90
C GLY A 474 16.71 -27.01 4.51
N ASN A 475 16.07 -25.95 5.02
CA ASN A 475 14.69 -25.62 4.66
C ASN A 475 14.57 -24.40 3.73
N THR A 476 13.54 -24.42 2.88
CA THR A 476 13.07 -23.25 2.12
C THR A 476 12.24 -22.40 3.08
N GLY A 477 12.19 -21.07 2.99
CA GLY A 477 11.45 -20.16 3.86
C GLY A 477 11.48 -18.74 3.28
N GLY A 478 10.48 -18.41 2.46
CA GLY A 478 10.27 -17.08 1.86
C GLY A 478 9.03 -16.35 2.38
N ALA A 479 8.97 -15.04 2.15
CA ALA A 479 7.88 -14.13 2.53
C ALA A 479 7.18 -13.58 1.28
N VAL A 480 5.92 -13.97 1.03
CA VAL A 480 5.21 -13.63 -0.22
C VAL A 480 3.85 -13.01 0.08
N ILE A 481 3.57 -11.87 -0.54
CA ILE A 481 2.23 -11.29 -0.61
C ILE A 481 1.89 -11.13 -2.07
N GLU A 482 0.79 -11.76 -2.51
CA GLU A 482 0.45 -11.78 -3.93
C GLU A 482 -1.04 -11.70 -4.25
N SER A 483 -1.35 -10.95 -5.31
CA SER A 483 -2.66 -10.97 -5.98
C SER A 483 -2.51 -11.56 -7.39
N GLN A 484 -3.27 -12.61 -7.71
CA GLN A 484 -3.09 -13.38 -8.96
C GLN A 484 -3.75 -12.76 -10.19
N LEU A 485 -4.84 -12.01 -10.02
CA LEU A 485 -5.60 -11.31 -11.07
C LEU A 485 -5.94 -9.86 -10.72
N GLY A 486 -5.98 -9.52 -9.43
CA GLY A 486 -6.32 -8.18 -8.92
C GLY A 486 -5.10 -7.32 -8.59
N SER A 487 -5.31 -6.27 -7.81
CA SER A 487 -4.28 -5.36 -7.30
C SER A 487 -3.75 -5.78 -5.92
N LEU A 488 -2.52 -5.41 -5.60
CA LEU A 488 -1.93 -5.52 -4.26
C LEU A 488 -1.80 -4.13 -3.65
N THR A 489 -2.35 -3.92 -2.45
CA THR A 489 -2.19 -2.69 -1.67
C THR A 489 -1.74 -3.00 -0.25
N VAL A 490 -0.61 -2.44 0.16
CA VAL A 490 -0.08 -2.50 1.53
C VAL A 490 0.06 -1.07 2.02
N THR A 491 -0.69 -0.69 3.05
CA THR A 491 -0.72 0.67 3.61
C THR A 491 -0.50 0.65 5.11
N LEU A 492 0.52 1.34 5.59
CA LEU A 492 0.82 1.53 7.00
C LEU A 492 0.83 3.04 7.29
N GLN A 493 -0.10 3.52 8.13
CA GLN A 493 -0.25 4.95 8.45
C GLN A 493 -0.01 5.18 9.93
N ASN A 494 1.19 5.63 10.30
CA ASN A 494 1.58 5.88 11.67
C ASN A 494 0.94 7.18 12.20
N GLN A 495 -0.26 7.08 12.75
CA GLN A 495 -1.00 8.22 13.29
C GLN A 495 -0.32 8.86 14.53
N ASN A 496 0.68 8.24 15.18
CA ASN A 496 1.20 8.69 16.50
C ASN A 496 2.72 8.48 16.77
N GLY A 497 3.54 8.15 15.78
CA GLY A 497 5.01 8.02 15.93
C GLY A 497 5.53 6.67 16.44
N THR A 498 4.73 5.60 16.43
CA THR A 498 5.17 4.23 16.77
C THR A 498 4.75 3.23 15.68
N GLY A 499 5.72 2.61 15.02
CA GLY A 499 5.49 1.61 13.97
C GLY A 499 5.39 2.18 12.56
N GLY A 500 5.04 1.33 11.60
CA GLY A 500 4.95 1.65 10.19
C GLY A 500 5.97 0.89 9.35
N ARG A 501 6.99 0.27 9.94
CA ARG A 501 8.01 -0.42 9.15
C ARG A 501 7.41 -1.64 8.44
N VAL A 502 7.81 -1.84 7.18
CA VAL A 502 7.64 -3.11 6.46
C VAL A 502 8.96 -3.86 6.54
N ASP A 503 8.96 -5.03 7.18
CA ASP A 503 10.13 -5.89 7.32
C ASP A 503 9.78 -7.28 6.78
N MET A 504 10.26 -7.60 5.58
CA MET A 504 10.10 -8.94 4.99
C MET A 504 11.47 -9.51 4.71
N VAL A 505 11.80 -10.59 5.40
CA VAL A 505 13.09 -11.27 5.28
C VAL A 505 12.83 -12.69 4.79
N ALA A 506 13.79 -13.32 4.14
CA ALA A 506 13.77 -14.75 3.85
C ALA A 506 14.87 -15.47 4.63
N SER A 507 14.68 -16.75 4.91
CA SER A 507 15.66 -17.57 5.65
C SER A 507 16.87 -17.94 4.76
N THR A 508 17.96 -18.45 5.32
CA THR A 508 19.21 -18.78 4.58
C THR A 508 19.18 -20.17 3.90
N GLY A 509 18.23 -20.43 3.01
CA GLY A 509 17.97 -21.75 2.41
C GLY A 509 17.59 -21.70 0.92
N ILE A 510 17.24 -22.85 0.32
CA ILE A 510 16.96 -22.94 -1.13
C ILE A 510 15.53 -22.45 -1.46
N ASN A 511 15.31 -21.78 -2.61
CA ASN A 511 13.99 -21.27 -3.07
C ASN A 511 13.34 -20.20 -2.15
N ASN A 512 14.10 -19.23 -1.66
CA ASN A 512 13.64 -18.29 -0.65
C ASN A 512 13.34 -16.90 -1.25
N GLN A 513 12.09 -16.69 -1.66
CA GLN A 513 11.63 -15.41 -2.21
C GLN A 513 11.16 -14.45 -1.13
N VAL A 514 11.44 -13.16 -1.33
CA VAL A 514 10.64 -12.08 -0.76
C VAL A 514 9.88 -11.43 -1.91
N SER A 515 8.56 -11.52 -1.94
CA SER A 515 7.79 -11.01 -3.08
C SER A 515 6.56 -10.21 -2.66
N LEU A 516 6.38 -9.05 -3.30
CA LEU A 516 5.17 -8.23 -3.30
C LEU A 516 4.69 -8.12 -4.75
N ARG A 517 3.76 -8.98 -5.18
CA ARG A 517 3.41 -9.07 -6.61
C ARG A 517 1.92 -9.03 -6.88
N SER A 518 1.56 -8.47 -8.03
CA SER A 518 0.19 -8.36 -8.49
C SER A 518 0.11 -8.50 -10.01
N ALA A 519 -0.96 -9.12 -10.50
CA ALA A 519 -1.29 -9.11 -11.91
C ALA A 519 -1.84 -7.75 -12.40
N GLN A 520 -2.04 -6.77 -11.52
CA GLN A 520 -2.41 -5.38 -11.83
C GLN A 520 -1.44 -4.43 -11.14
N LYS A 521 -1.91 -3.54 -10.25
CA LYS A 521 -1.07 -2.53 -9.59
C LYS A 521 -0.59 -3.07 -8.25
N THR A 522 0.70 -2.90 -7.97
CA THR A 522 1.27 -3.10 -6.63
C THR A 522 1.53 -1.75 -5.97
N THR A 523 0.91 -1.50 -4.82
CA THR A 523 1.08 -0.27 -4.04
C THR A 523 1.58 -0.61 -2.64
N VAL A 524 2.70 -0.04 -2.22
CA VAL A 524 3.28 -0.20 -0.88
C VAL A 524 3.53 1.19 -0.31
N THR A 525 2.74 1.58 0.68
CA THR A 525 2.84 2.89 1.32
C THR A 525 3.05 2.74 2.82
N THR A 526 4.10 3.37 3.35
CA THR A 526 4.41 3.43 4.77
C THR A 526 4.95 4.80 5.16
N ASP A 527 4.71 5.22 6.41
CA ASP A 527 5.34 6.39 7.03
C ASP A 527 6.78 6.14 7.53
N ASP A 528 7.25 4.90 7.52
CA ASP A 528 8.58 4.48 7.98
C ASP A 528 9.34 3.73 6.87
N ASP A 529 10.33 2.92 7.23
CA ASP A 529 11.20 2.21 6.30
C ASP A 529 10.53 0.96 5.69
N ILE A 530 10.88 0.67 4.44
CA ILE A 530 10.66 -0.65 3.84
C ILE A 530 12.02 -1.35 3.80
N PHE A 531 12.09 -2.51 4.44
CA PHE A 531 13.24 -3.38 4.46
C PHE A 531 12.86 -4.75 3.91
N LEU A 532 13.43 -5.11 2.76
CA LEU A 532 13.21 -6.41 2.12
C LEU A 532 14.54 -7.12 1.97
N GLN A 533 14.62 -8.37 2.44
CA GLN A 533 15.86 -9.13 2.37
C GLN A 533 15.65 -10.59 1.96
N ALA A 534 16.25 -11.02 0.86
CA ALA A 534 16.35 -12.45 0.55
C ALA A 534 17.44 -13.11 1.42
N GLY A 535 17.30 -14.40 1.73
CA GLY A 535 18.23 -15.12 2.59
C GLY A 535 19.17 -16.03 1.81
N GLY A 536 20.44 -16.06 2.20
CA GLY A 536 21.51 -16.61 1.37
C GLY A 536 21.58 -18.14 1.29
N ALA A 537 21.61 -18.67 0.07
CA ALA A 537 22.09 -20.03 -0.24
C ALA A 537 22.71 -20.10 -1.65
N THR A 538 23.75 -20.92 -1.83
CA THR A 538 24.40 -21.12 -3.13
C THR A 538 23.48 -21.82 -4.14
N GLY A 539 23.13 -21.15 -5.24
CA GLY A 539 22.56 -21.78 -6.44
C GLY A 539 21.03 -21.74 -6.59
N ALA A 540 20.34 -20.80 -5.95
CA ALA A 540 18.91 -20.55 -6.18
C ALA A 540 18.70 -19.41 -7.21
N LEU A 541 17.57 -19.44 -7.92
CA LEU A 541 17.20 -18.52 -9.01
C LEU A 541 16.23 -17.40 -8.54
N GLN A 542 16.23 -17.01 -7.25
CA GLN A 542 15.09 -16.26 -6.70
C GLN A 542 15.46 -15.33 -5.53
N GLY A 543 15.35 -14.01 -5.74
CA GLY A 543 15.61 -12.96 -4.73
C GLY A 543 14.39 -12.16 -4.30
N VAL A 544 14.54 -10.83 -4.19
CA VAL A 544 13.48 -9.91 -3.76
C VAL A 544 12.73 -9.38 -4.97
N SER A 545 11.40 -9.47 -5.02
CA SER A 545 10.61 -8.88 -6.10
C SER A 545 9.45 -7.99 -5.66
N ILE A 546 9.27 -6.86 -6.34
CA ILE A 546 8.08 -6.01 -6.27
C ILE A 546 7.56 -5.82 -7.70
N GLU A 547 6.41 -6.41 -8.01
CA GLU A 547 5.95 -6.53 -9.40
C GLU A 547 4.49 -6.12 -9.56
N GLY A 548 4.17 -5.36 -10.60
CA GLY A 548 2.80 -4.97 -10.94
C GLY A 548 2.63 -4.70 -12.43
N SER A 549 1.79 -5.48 -13.12
CA SER A 549 1.61 -5.37 -14.58
C SER A 549 0.98 -4.05 -15.06
N THR A 550 0.34 -3.28 -14.18
CA THR A 550 -0.27 -1.97 -14.52
C THR A 550 0.34 -0.81 -13.73
N GLY A 551 1.40 -1.07 -12.97
CA GLY A 551 2.12 -0.07 -12.19
C GLY A 551 2.65 -0.60 -10.86
N VAL A 552 3.70 0.05 -10.38
CA VAL A 552 4.24 -0.15 -9.03
C VAL A 552 4.35 1.22 -8.37
N GLU A 553 3.79 1.37 -7.18
CA GLU A 553 3.90 2.60 -6.38
C GLU A 553 4.48 2.26 -5.02
N ILE A 554 5.63 2.84 -4.69
CA ILE A 554 6.31 2.67 -3.41
C ILE A 554 6.46 4.05 -2.77
N SER A 555 5.89 4.21 -1.58
CA SER A 555 6.04 5.44 -0.78
C SER A 555 6.49 5.07 0.63
N ALA A 556 7.64 5.58 1.05
CA ALA A 556 8.26 5.24 2.33
C ALA A 556 9.13 6.37 2.87
N ARG A 557 9.70 6.20 4.06
CA ARG A 557 10.87 6.97 4.50
C ARG A 557 12.09 6.50 3.72
N ASN A 558 12.61 5.30 4.01
CA ASN A 558 13.68 4.68 3.23
C ASN A 558 13.21 3.40 2.53
N LEU A 559 13.81 3.07 1.40
CA LEU A 559 13.65 1.75 0.76
C LEU A 559 15.01 1.06 0.69
N THR A 560 15.15 -0.01 1.46
CA THR A 560 16.32 -0.87 1.46
C THR A 560 15.94 -2.25 0.95
N ILE A 561 16.57 -2.66 -0.16
CA ILE A 561 16.43 -4.01 -0.67
C ILE A 561 17.80 -4.68 -0.69
N LEU A 562 17.92 -5.77 0.05
CA LEU A 562 19.14 -6.57 0.15
C LEU A 562 18.88 -7.96 -0.43
N SER A 563 19.58 -8.32 -1.48
CA SER A 563 19.66 -9.73 -1.89
C SER A 563 20.57 -10.52 -0.94
N GLY A 564 20.30 -11.82 -0.76
CA GLY A 564 20.96 -12.68 0.22
C GLY A 564 22.38 -13.10 -0.18
N ASP A 565 22.52 -14.04 -1.13
CA ASP A 565 23.80 -14.59 -1.63
C ASP A 565 23.69 -15.07 -3.11
N VAL A 566 24.73 -15.78 -3.59
CA VAL A 566 24.98 -16.30 -4.96
C VAL A 566 23.73 -16.63 -5.81
N GLY A 567 23.35 -15.73 -6.73
CA GLY A 567 22.38 -15.97 -7.82
C GLY A 567 21.03 -15.26 -7.72
N ASP A 568 20.78 -14.52 -6.63
CA ASP A 568 19.47 -13.93 -6.34
C ASP A 568 19.26 -12.55 -7.00
N ASP A 569 18.34 -12.47 -7.96
CA ASP A 569 17.94 -11.19 -8.55
C ASP A 569 17.01 -10.42 -7.61
N THR A 570 17.30 -9.12 -7.42
CA THR A 570 16.36 -8.14 -6.91
C THR A 570 15.67 -7.46 -8.09
N LEU A 571 14.34 -7.45 -8.12
CA LEU A 571 13.55 -6.90 -9.21
C LEU A 571 12.42 -6.00 -8.69
N ILE A 572 12.41 -4.73 -9.10
CA ILE A 572 11.20 -3.90 -9.06
C ILE A 572 10.73 -3.75 -10.51
N SER A 573 9.55 -4.27 -10.87
CA SER A 573 9.08 -4.32 -12.26
C SER A 573 7.66 -3.81 -12.43
N SER A 574 7.44 -3.04 -13.50
CA SER A 574 6.11 -2.74 -14.03
C SER A 574 6.02 -3.07 -15.51
N ASP A 575 4.93 -3.74 -15.91
CA ASP A 575 4.71 -4.11 -17.32
C ASP A 575 3.69 -3.19 -18.02
N THR A 576 3.60 -3.36 -19.34
CA THR A 576 2.48 -3.07 -20.27
C THR A 576 1.88 -1.66 -20.38
N SER A 577 1.90 -0.76 -19.38
CA SER A 577 1.49 0.66 -19.51
C SER A 577 1.54 1.51 -18.22
N GLY A 578 1.96 0.93 -17.09
CA GLY A 578 1.92 1.58 -15.77
C GLY A 578 2.95 2.69 -15.53
N ILE A 579 2.90 3.28 -14.35
CA ILE A 579 4.02 4.07 -13.81
C ILE A 579 4.69 3.21 -12.74
N LEU A 580 6.01 3.11 -12.77
CA LEU A 580 6.82 2.65 -11.65
C LEU A 580 7.26 3.91 -10.89
N ASP A 581 6.62 4.19 -9.77
CA ASP A 581 6.84 5.38 -8.95
C ASP A 581 7.43 5.01 -7.59
N ILE A 582 8.60 5.56 -7.27
CA ILE A 582 9.28 5.39 -5.99
C ILE A 582 9.43 6.78 -5.36
N GLN A 583 8.69 7.05 -4.29
CA GLN A 583 8.69 8.31 -3.56
C GLN A 583 9.16 8.12 -2.12
N LEU A 584 10.43 8.45 -1.85
CA LEU A 584 11.06 8.33 -0.55
C LEU A 584 11.16 9.70 0.14
N ASN A 585 10.02 10.27 0.52
CA ASN A 585 9.90 11.67 0.98
C ASN A 585 8.68 11.92 1.90
N LYS A 586 8.15 10.89 2.58
CA LYS A 586 6.82 10.99 3.22
C LYS A 586 6.78 11.75 4.55
N ASP A 587 7.92 12.00 5.20
CA ASP A 587 7.97 12.69 6.50
C ASP A 587 7.72 14.21 6.41
N GLY A 588 7.61 14.77 5.20
CA GLY A 588 7.41 16.21 4.97
C GLY A 588 8.58 17.08 5.47
N SER A 589 9.72 16.47 5.85
CA SER A 589 10.86 17.17 6.46
C SER A 589 11.74 17.89 5.43
N GLY A 590 11.54 17.60 4.14
CA GLY A 590 12.39 18.13 3.07
C GLY A 590 13.78 17.48 3.01
N VAL A 591 14.02 16.43 3.81
CA VAL A 591 15.18 15.55 3.73
C VAL A 591 14.64 14.19 3.31
N GLY A 592 14.70 13.87 2.02
CA GLY A 592 14.24 12.56 1.54
C GLY A 592 14.97 11.39 2.18
N GLY A 593 14.40 10.20 2.10
CA GLY A 593 15.12 8.99 2.47
C GLY A 593 15.91 8.42 1.31
N ASP A 594 16.65 7.36 1.61
CA ASP A 594 17.62 6.78 0.71
C ASP A 594 17.01 5.62 -0.07
N LEU A 595 17.29 5.60 -1.38
CA LEU A 595 17.11 4.44 -2.23
C LEU A 595 18.44 3.71 -2.34
N MET A 596 18.53 2.52 -1.75
CA MET A 596 19.66 1.62 -1.91
C MET A 596 19.25 0.36 -2.66
N VAL A 597 19.87 0.16 -3.82
CA VAL A 597 19.70 -1.03 -4.66
C VAL A 597 21.08 -1.66 -4.88
N SER A 598 21.28 -2.84 -4.34
CA SER A 598 22.55 -3.58 -4.42
C SER A 598 22.28 -5.04 -4.82
N GLY A 599 23.03 -5.52 -5.81
CA GLY A 599 23.03 -6.94 -6.17
C GLY A 599 23.92 -7.75 -5.23
N ALA A 600 23.44 -8.92 -4.80
CA ALA A 600 24.20 -9.88 -4.00
C ALA A 600 25.30 -10.50 -4.86
N THR A 601 26.00 -11.47 -4.29
CA THR A 601 26.85 -12.33 -5.11
C THR A 601 26.02 -12.96 -6.22
N GLY A 602 26.39 -12.78 -7.49
CA GLY A 602 25.86 -13.56 -8.62
C GLY A 602 24.42 -13.30 -9.09
N GLY A 603 23.65 -12.42 -8.42
CA GLY A 603 22.33 -11.95 -8.88
C GLY A 603 22.27 -10.44 -9.09
N ASP A 604 21.45 -9.98 -10.05
CA ASP A 604 21.32 -8.58 -10.45
C ASP A 604 20.37 -7.80 -9.54
N ALA A 605 20.53 -6.48 -9.46
CA ALA A 605 19.55 -5.61 -8.83
C ALA A 605 18.98 -4.64 -9.86
N ARG A 606 17.69 -4.78 -10.18
CA ARG A 606 17.06 -4.13 -11.32
C ARG A 606 15.78 -3.40 -10.92
N ILE A 607 15.66 -2.14 -11.35
CA ILE A 607 14.39 -1.42 -11.45
C ILE A 607 14.05 -1.32 -12.92
N VAL A 608 13.01 -2.01 -13.37
CA VAL A 608 12.70 -2.18 -14.80
C VAL A 608 11.26 -1.77 -15.09
N ALA A 609 11.07 -1.10 -16.21
CA ALA A 609 9.75 -0.85 -16.78
C ALA A 609 9.70 -1.34 -18.23
N ASP A 610 8.69 -2.13 -18.57
CA ASP A 610 8.45 -2.65 -19.93
C ASP A 610 7.28 -1.94 -20.63
N GLY A 611 7.21 -2.08 -21.94
CA GLY A 611 6.18 -1.47 -22.78
C GLY A 611 6.30 0.06 -22.77
N SER A 612 5.22 0.76 -22.46
CA SER A 612 5.23 2.24 -22.37
C SER A 612 5.39 2.76 -20.94
N ALA A 613 5.71 1.88 -19.98
CA ALA A 613 5.74 2.24 -18.57
C ALA A 613 6.95 3.15 -18.25
N SER A 614 6.71 4.24 -17.53
CA SER A 614 7.76 5.20 -17.14
C SER A 614 8.24 4.95 -15.71
N ILE A 615 9.53 5.22 -15.47
CA ILE A 615 10.17 5.10 -14.15
C ILE A 615 10.31 6.51 -13.56
N ASN A 616 9.76 6.71 -12.37
CA ASN A 616 9.90 7.94 -11.59
C ASN A 616 10.49 7.61 -10.22
N ILE A 617 11.64 8.20 -9.90
CA ILE A 617 12.33 8.01 -8.62
C ILE A 617 12.54 9.37 -7.97
N GLN A 618 12.07 9.54 -6.74
CA GLN A 618 12.29 10.71 -5.90
C GLN A 618 12.84 10.27 -4.54
N ALA A 619 14.06 10.68 -4.21
CA ALA A 619 14.76 10.29 -2.97
C ALA A 619 15.77 11.37 -2.55
N SER A 620 16.37 11.27 -1.35
CA SER A 620 17.55 12.08 -1.01
C SER A 620 18.78 11.61 -1.75
N ASN A 621 19.06 10.31 -1.58
CA ASN A 621 20.19 9.65 -2.19
C ASN A 621 19.69 8.50 -3.04
N VAL A 622 20.20 8.40 -4.27
CA VAL A 622 19.97 7.26 -5.17
C VAL A 622 21.32 6.60 -5.39
N SER A 623 21.48 5.39 -4.87
CA SER A 623 22.74 4.65 -4.98
C SER A 623 22.55 3.30 -5.67
N LEU A 624 23.27 3.12 -6.77
CA LEU A 624 23.37 1.88 -7.53
C LEU A 624 24.81 1.38 -7.44
N MET A 625 24.99 0.16 -6.96
CA MET A 625 26.32 -0.44 -6.85
C MET A 625 26.29 -1.86 -7.39
N GLY A 626 27.15 -2.14 -8.37
CA GLY A 626 27.42 -3.50 -8.82
C GLY A 626 28.04 -4.32 -7.70
N SER A 627 27.94 -5.65 -7.78
CA SER A 627 28.34 -6.52 -6.65
C SER A 627 29.85 -6.47 -6.36
N SER A 628 30.21 -6.53 -5.08
CA SER A 628 31.61 -6.56 -4.63
C SER A 628 32.21 -7.96 -4.55
N SER A 629 31.51 -8.98 -5.04
CA SER A 629 31.80 -10.41 -4.83
C SER A 629 32.08 -11.12 -6.16
N THR A 630 32.75 -12.27 -6.15
CA THR A 630 33.44 -12.90 -7.30
C THR A 630 32.61 -13.26 -8.56
N SER A 631 31.31 -12.94 -8.63
CA SER A 631 30.43 -13.24 -9.77
C SER A 631 29.67 -11.99 -10.25
N GLY A 632 29.65 -11.80 -11.58
CA GLY A 632 29.32 -10.56 -12.32
C GLY A 632 27.88 -10.05 -12.27
N SER A 633 27.42 -9.60 -11.11
CA SER A 633 26.12 -8.93 -10.94
C SER A 633 26.13 -7.45 -11.28
N SER A 634 25.03 -6.99 -11.88
CA SER A 634 24.77 -5.61 -12.26
C SER A 634 23.74 -4.90 -11.37
N ALA A 635 23.82 -3.58 -11.31
CA ALA A 635 22.79 -2.71 -10.74
C ALA A 635 22.20 -1.82 -11.84
N GLN A 636 20.90 -1.90 -12.09
CA GLN A 636 20.30 -1.30 -13.29
C GLN A 636 19.00 -0.56 -12.98
N ILE A 637 18.81 0.61 -13.58
CA ILE A 637 17.50 1.22 -13.79
C ILE A 637 17.26 1.26 -15.31
N ALA A 638 16.26 0.54 -15.80
CA ALA A 638 16.07 0.38 -17.24
C ALA A 638 14.61 0.49 -17.68
N SER A 639 14.32 1.40 -18.60
CA SER A 639 13.10 1.36 -19.41
C SER A 639 13.39 0.64 -20.72
N ILE A 640 12.85 -0.57 -20.89
CA ILE A 640 13.14 -1.42 -22.07
C ILE A 640 12.24 -1.12 -23.27
N GLY A 641 11.19 -0.32 -23.08
CA GLY A 641 10.30 0.12 -24.16
C GLY A 641 10.37 1.63 -24.41
N SER A 642 9.21 2.31 -24.38
CA SER A 642 9.08 3.74 -24.73
C SER A 642 8.82 4.67 -23.55
N GLY A 643 8.84 4.16 -22.32
CA GLY A 643 8.65 5.01 -21.15
C GLY A 643 9.89 5.83 -20.81
N ASP A 644 9.67 7.01 -20.22
CA ASP A 644 10.74 7.88 -19.75
C ASP A 644 11.34 7.35 -18.44
N VAL A 645 12.59 7.72 -18.16
CA VAL A 645 13.25 7.48 -16.87
C VAL A 645 13.56 8.83 -16.22
N THR A 646 12.90 9.13 -15.11
CA THR A 646 13.11 10.36 -14.34
C THR A 646 13.64 10.03 -12.94
N ILE A 647 14.81 10.56 -12.60
CA ILE A 647 15.44 10.39 -11.29
C ILE A 647 15.69 11.77 -10.69
N LEU A 648 15.06 12.06 -9.56
CA LEU A 648 15.22 13.29 -8.80
C LEU A 648 15.78 12.97 -7.40
N ALA A 649 17.09 13.11 -7.25
CA ALA A 649 17.77 12.99 -5.97
C ALA A 649 17.97 14.39 -5.35
N THR A 650 17.56 14.64 -4.11
CA THR A 650 17.78 15.99 -3.52
C THR A 650 19.23 16.24 -3.13
N ASP A 651 20.03 15.18 -2.89
CA ASP A 651 21.47 15.29 -2.61
C ASP A 651 22.30 14.48 -3.64
N ASN A 652 22.52 13.18 -3.44
CA ASN A 652 23.50 12.43 -4.24
C ASN A 652 22.84 11.38 -5.15
N MET A 653 23.30 11.32 -6.40
CA MET A 653 23.10 10.16 -7.27
C MET A 653 24.47 9.51 -7.53
N SER A 654 24.61 8.24 -7.18
CA SER A 654 25.87 7.50 -7.32
C SER A 654 25.66 6.18 -8.05
N LEU A 655 26.41 5.96 -9.13
CA LEU A 655 26.51 4.69 -9.85
C LEU A 655 27.95 4.19 -9.76
N ALA A 656 28.14 3.02 -9.19
CA ALA A 656 29.46 2.41 -9.05
C ALA A 656 29.47 0.99 -9.62
N GLY A 657 30.36 0.74 -10.58
CA GLY A 657 30.69 -0.63 -11.00
C GLY A 657 31.23 -1.42 -9.80
N GLY A 658 30.81 -2.67 -9.66
CA GLY A 658 31.19 -3.52 -8.53
C GLY A 658 32.68 -3.85 -8.51
N THR A 659 33.18 -4.53 -7.49
CA THR A 659 34.61 -4.89 -7.40
C THR A 659 34.97 -6.22 -8.05
N ALA A 660 34.01 -6.86 -8.74
CA ALA A 660 34.22 -8.09 -9.50
C ALA A 660 34.05 -7.91 -11.00
N THR A 661 34.51 -8.91 -11.77
CA THR A 661 34.54 -8.82 -13.23
C THR A 661 33.14 -8.70 -13.82
N ASP A 662 32.96 -7.80 -14.78
CA ASP A 662 31.69 -7.56 -15.49
C ASP A 662 30.49 -7.21 -14.57
N THR A 663 30.69 -6.29 -13.61
CA THR A 663 29.64 -5.84 -12.66
C THR A 663 29.19 -4.39 -12.91
N PRO A 664 28.39 -4.11 -13.95
CA PRO A 664 28.07 -2.74 -14.32
C PRO A 664 26.98 -2.11 -13.43
N ALA A 665 27.02 -0.78 -13.30
CA ALA A 665 25.94 0.01 -12.70
C ALA A 665 25.43 1.06 -13.69
N PHE A 666 24.20 0.95 -14.19
CA PHE A 666 23.74 1.86 -15.23
C PHE A 666 22.27 2.26 -15.17
N VAL A 667 21.98 3.40 -15.80
CA VAL A 667 20.63 3.86 -16.11
C VAL A 667 20.47 3.84 -17.64
N GLN A 668 19.42 3.20 -18.14
CA GLN A 668 19.18 3.09 -19.58
C GLN A 668 17.72 3.30 -19.96
N SER A 669 17.51 3.86 -21.15
CA SER A 669 16.19 3.93 -21.79
C SER A 669 16.31 3.52 -23.25
N ALA A 670 15.46 2.61 -23.71
CA ALA A 670 15.46 2.13 -25.08
C ALA A 670 14.96 3.19 -26.07
N SER A 671 13.89 3.93 -25.73
CA SER A 671 13.36 5.00 -26.59
C SER A 671 12.74 6.21 -25.89
N GLY A 672 12.46 6.12 -24.58
CA GLY A 672 12.06 7.29 -23.78
C GLY A 672 13.25 8.20 -23.45
N ASN A 673 12.96 9.38 -22.94
CA ASN A 673 13.96 10.32 -22.44
C ASN A 673 14.47 9.88 -21.06
N ILE A 674 15.71 10.25 -20.75
CA ILE A 674 16.29 10.12 -19.42
C ILE A 674 16.47 11.52 -18.84
N ALA A 675 15.87 11.78 -17.69
CA ALA A 675 16.01 13.03 -16.94
C ALA A 675 16.59 12.75 -15.55
N VAL A 676 17.73 13.35 -15.24
CA VAL A 676 18.40 13.24 -13.94
C VAL A 676 18.51 14.62 -13.30
N GLY A 677 17.95 14.79 -12.12
CA GLY A 677 18.12 15.97 -11.26
C GLY A 677 18.81 15.58 -9.96
N CYS A 678 19.98 16.15 -9.66
CA CYS A 678 20.65 15.92 -8.38
C CYS A 678 21.51 17.09 -7.89
N ARG A 679 22.00 17.03 -6.64
CA ARG A 679 23.06 17.93 -6.20
C ARG A 679 24.42 17.40 -6.65
N ASN A 680 24.75 16.15 -6.37
CA ASN A 680 26.01 15.55 -6.83
C ASN A 680 25.74 14.30 -7.65
N LEU A 681 26.40 14.20 -8.82
CA LEU A 681 26.40 13.02 -9.66
C LEU A 681 27.78 12.35 -9.60
N SER A 682 27.84 11.10 -9.18
CA SER A 682 29.08 10.31 -9.12
C SER A 682 28.95 9.05 -9.97
N LEU A 683 29.80 8.90 -10.97
CA LEU A 683 29.94 7.70 -11.79
C LEU A 683 31.33 7.12 -11.55
N GLN A 684 31.40 5.87 -11.07
CA GLN A 684 32.66 5.21 -10.75
C GLN A 684 32.75 3.86 -11.44
N GLY A 685 33.80 3.68 -12.25
CA GLY A 685 34.11 2.41 -12.88
C GLY A 685 34.71 1.41 -11.89
N SER A 686 34.66 0.13 -12.22
CA SER A 686 35.11 -0.95 -11.35
C SER A 686 36.62 -0.92 -11.08
N ALA A 687 37.04 -1.32 -9.87
CA ALA A 687 38.45 -1.61 -9.60
C ALA A 687 38.96 -2.89 -10.31
N SER A 688 38.07 -3.67 -10.94
CA SER A 688 38.31 -4.97 -11.58
C SER A 688 37.78 -5.01 -13.03
N SER A 689 38.24 -5.95 -13.86
CA SER A 689 38.04 -5.87 -15.32
C SER A 689 36.58 -5.95 -15.74
N GLY A 690 36.14 -5.03 -16.61
CA GLY A 690 34.84 -5.08 -17.29
C GLY A 690 33.63 -4.48 -16.55
N GLY A 691 33.77 -4.02 -15.31
CA GLY A 691 32.69 -3.27 -14.65
C GLY A 691 32.69 -1.78 -15.01
N PHE A 692 31.60 -1.29 -15.60
CA PHE A 692 31.41 0.11 -16.01
C PHE A 692 30.29 0.80 -15.22
N ALA A 693 30.26 2.13 -15.24
CA ALA A 693 29.14 2.90 -14.68
C ALA A 693 28.66 4.01 -15.61
N GLY A 694 27.37 4.09 -15.90
CA GLY A 694 26.92 5.14 -16.82
C GLY A 694 25.43 5.29 -17.04
N ILE A 695 25.10 6.33 -17.81
CA ILE A 695 23.74 6.66 -18.21
C ILE A 695 23.69 6.64 -19.75
N ASP A 696 22.81 5.82 -20.31
CA ASP A 696 22.73 5.56 -21.75
C ASP A 696 21.31 5.72 -22.28
N SER A 697 21.08 6.71 -23.14
CA SER A 697 19.82 6.84 -23.87
C SER A 697 19.98 6.29 -25.29
N LEU A 698 19.31 5.18 -25.58
CA LEU A 698 19.44 4.51 -26.89
C LEU A 698 18.60 5.19 -27.98
N GLY A 699 17.45 5.77 -27.61
CA GLY A 699 16.48 6.31 -28.56
C GLY A 699 16.03 7.76 -28.28
N GLY A 700 16.02 8.19 -27.02
CA GLY A 700 15.50 9.48 -26.57
C GLY A 700 16.58 10.48 -26.16
N ASN A 701 16.19 11.62 -25.59
CA ASN A 701 17.15 12.62 -25.09
C ASN A 701 17.67 12.24 -23.69
N LEU A 702 18.90 12.65 -23.37
CA LEU A 702 19.46 12.59 -22.03
C LEU A 702 19.64 14.00 -21.48
N SER A 703 18.96 14.32 -20.37
CA SER A 703 19.14 15.58 -19.65
C SER A 703 19.57 15.31 -18.21
N ALA A 704 20.76 15.77 -17.83
CA ALA A 704 21.26 15.75 -16.46
C ALA A 704 21.43 17.19 -15.96
N ASN A 705 20.66 17.57 -14.95
CA ASN A 705 20.78 18.83 -14.23
C ASN A 705 21.36 18.56 -12.85
N VAL A 706 22.61 18.96 -12.64
CA VAL A 706 23.37 18.68 -11.43
C VAL A 706 23.73 20.01 -10.80
N SER A 707 23.31 20.33 -9.57
CA SER A 707 23.54 21.66 -8.97
C SER A 707 24.87 21.82 -8.21
N GLY A 708 25.55 20.71 -7.95
CA GLY A 708 26.84 20.59 -7.27
C GLY A 708 27.87 19.93 -8.19
N ASN A 709 28.49 18.84 -7.76
CA ASN A 709 29.63 18.26 -8.50
C ASN A 709 29.24 17.07 -9.37
N VAL A 710 29.85 16.99 -10.56
CA VAL A 710 29.84 15.81 -11.43
C VAL A 710 31.22 15.17 -11.39
N THR A 711 31.30 13.95 -10.87
CA THR A 711 32.54 13.16 -10.83
C THR A 711 32.36 11.93 -11.71
N MET A 712 33.24 11.77 -12.70
CA MET A 712 33.30 10.58 -13.55
C MET A 712 34.68 9.96 -13.42
N GLN A 713 34.79 8.89 -12.64
CA GLN A 713 36.07 8.22 -12.37
C GLN A 713 36.12 6.87 -13.06
N GLY A 714 37.00 6.71 -14.04
CA GLY A 714 37.28 5.41 -14.67
C GLY A 714 37.88 4.43 -13.68
N GLY A 715 37.65 3.14 -13.90
CA GLY A 715 38.15 2.08 -13.02
C GLY A 715 39.64 1.76 -13.19
N ASN A 716 40.19 0.91 -12.33
CA ASN A 716 41.62 0.53 -12.37
C ASN A 716 41.94 -0.59 -13.37
N ALA A 717 40.93 -1.25 -13.93
CA ALA A 717 41.10 -2.44 -14.75
C ALA A 717 40.80 -2.21 -16.23
N ALA A 718 41.27 -3.12 -17.08
CA ALA A 718 40.96 -3.13 -18.50
C ALA A 718 39.44 -3.10 -18.73
N ASN A 719 38.97 -2.17 -19.58
CA ASN A 719 37.57 -1.98 -19.97
C ASN A 719 36.62 -1.44 -18.89
N SER A 720 37.14 -0.78 -17.84
CA SER A 720 36.29 -0.13 -16.82
C SER A 720 35.90 1.29 -17.23
N GLU A 721 34.89 1.42 -18.08
CA GLU A 721 34.39 2.70 -18.61
C GLU A 721 33.45 3.42 -17.64
N VAL A 722 33.42 4.76 -17.70
CA VAL A 722 32.31 5.56 -17.15
C VAL A 722 31.74 6.48 -18.21
N TYR A 723 30.42 6.61 -18.28
CA TYR A 723 29.84 7.33 -19.40
C TYR A 723 28.49 8.03 -19.18
N LEU A 724 28.28 9.09 -19.95
CA LEU A 724 26.97 9.69 -20.25
C LEU A 724 26.82 9.65 -21.78
N ARG A 725 25.83 8.91 -22.30
CA ARG A 725 25.73 8.64 -23.74
C ARG A 725 24.31 8.79 -24.25
N THR A 726 24.22 9.25 -25.50
CA THR A 726 23.03 9.13 -26.34
C THR A 726 23.41 8.42 -27.62
N VAL A 727 22.68 7.40 -28.05
CA VAL A 727 22.84 6.75 -29.37
C VAL A 727 22.04 7.52 -30.43
N SER A 728 20.87 8.03 -30.08
CA SER A 728 20.13 9.05 -30.82
C SER A 728 19.57 10.09 -29.85
N GLY A 729 19.22 11.28 -30.35
CA GLY A 729 18.71 12.38 -29.51
C GLY A 729 19.80 13.29 -28.92
N ASP A 730 19.35 14.33 -28.23
CA ASP A 730 20.20 15.36 -27.64
C ASP A 730 20.71 14.94 -26.26
N LEU A 731 21.95 15.29 -25.94
CA LEU A 731 22.56 15.13 -24.61
C LEU A 731 22.80 16.51 -24.00
N SER A 732 22.32 16.73 -22.79
CA SER A 732 22.52 17.97 -22.04
C SER A 732 22.94 17.68 -20.60
N LEU A 733 24.16 18.06 -20.23
CA LEU A 733 24.67 18.06 -18.85
C LEU A 733 24.81 19.51 -18.39
N THR A 734 24.03 19.94 -17.41
CA THR A 734 23.90 21.35 -17.04
C THR A 734 23.90 21.61 -15.53
N GLY A 735 24.18 22.86 -15.14
CA GLY A 735 23.96 23.37 -13.77
C GLY A 735 25.10 23.11 -12.78
N PHE A 736 26.09 22.28 -13.14
CA PHE A 736 27.10 21.78 -12.21
C PHE A 736 28.07 22.89 -11.77
N GLN A 737 28.56 22.81 -10.55
CA GLN A 737 29.65 23.65 -10.03
C GLN A 737 31.02 23.19 -10.55
N SER A 738 31.21 21.88 -10.68
CA SER A 738 32.40 21.33 -11.31
C SER A 738 32.10 20.00 -12.01
N LEU A 739 32.75 19.79 -13.15
CA LEU A 739 32.83 18.52 -13.86
C LEU A 739 34.28 18.04 -13.78
N SER A 740 34.49 16.90 -13.13
CA SER A 740 35.78 16.23 -13.04
C SER A 740 35.70 14.85 -13.68
N MET A 741 36.39 14.69 -14.81
CA MET A 741 36.54 13.41 -15.50
C MET A 741 37.94 12.89 -15.22
N LEU A 742 38.04 11.86 -14.36
CA LEU A 742 39.28 11.27 -13.86
C LEU A 742 39.48 9.88 -14.48
N GLY A 743 40.32 9.79 -15.51
CA GLY A 743 40.58 8.51 -16.20
C GLY A 743 41.73 7.73 -15.58
N ASN A 744 41.43 6.63 -14.88
CA ASN A 744 42.33 5.46 -14.82
C ASN A 744 42.05 4.48 -15.99
N HIS A 745 40.83 4.56 -16.56
CA HIS A 745 40.38 4.03 -17.85
C HIS A 745 39.52 5.10 -18.58
N GLU A 746 38.59 4.74 -19.46
CA GLU A 746 37.83 5.71 -20.26
C GLU A 746 36.70 6.40 -19.46
N ALA A 747 36.64 7.72 -19.55
CA ALA A 747 35.52 8.54 -19.07
C ALA A 747 34.92 9.32 -20.25
N ILE A 748 33.65 9.12 -20.58
CA ILE A 748 33.07 9.55 -21.87
C ILE A 748 31.75 10.31 -21.68
N ILE A 749 31.66 11.52 -22.22
CA ILE A 749 30.39 12.20 -22.49
C ILE A 749 30.21 12.18 -24.01
N GLN A 750 29.23 11.41 -24.52
CA GLN A 750 29.05 11.19 -25.96
C GLN A 750 27.64 11.58 -26.43
N GLY A 751 27.58 12.57 -27.32
CA GLY A 751 26.36 12.95 -28.04
C GLY A 751 26.26 12.29 -29.42
N ASN A 752 25.02 12.05 -29.87
CA ASN A 752 24.70 11.74 -31.28
C ASN A 752 23.66 12.71 -31.89
N GLY A 753 23.04 13.56 -31.08
CA GLY A 753 22.32 14.78 -31.46
C GLY A 753 23.07 16.03 -31.00
N ASN A 754 22.36 17.09 -30.60
CA ASN A 754 23.01 18.25 -30.00
C ASN A 754 23.63 17.85 -28.66
N LEU A 755 24.87 18.26 -28.43
CA LEU A 755 25.60 18.00 -27.19
C LEU A 755 25.82 19.33 -26.46
N VAL A 756 25.28 19.44 -25.24
CA VAL A 756 25.46 20.61 -24.37
C VAL A 756 26.11 20.16 -23.05
N VAL A 757 27.23 20.79 -22.70
CA VAL A 757 27.89 20.63 -21.39
C VAL A 757 28.07 22.01 -20.80
N ASN A 758 27.28 22.39 -19.80
CA ASN A 758 27.22 23.77 -19.29
C ASN A 758 27.26 23.84 -17.75
N GLY A 759 28.28 24.48 -17.18
CA GLY A 759 28.35 24.66 -15.72
C GLY A 759 29.52 25.52 -15.26
N GLY A 760 30.06 25.17 -14.09
CA GLY A 760 31.26 25.74 -13.50
C GLY A 760 32.52 25.17 -14.10
N ASN A 761 33.51 24.82 -13.27
CA ASN A 761 34.81 24.37 -13.75
C ASN A 761 34.72 23.03 -14.50
N ILE A 762 35.33 22.92 -15.68
CA ILE A 762 35.38 21.69 -16.48
C ILE A 762 36.83 21.21 -16.51
N THR A 763 37.09 20.03 -15.95
CA THR A 763 38.42 19.41 -15.91
C THR A 763 38.37 17.99 -16.45
N LEU A 764 39.05 17.77 -17.58
CA LEU A 764 39.33 16.44 -18.13
C LEU A 764 40.77 16.12 -17.76
N ASN A 765 40.98 15.09 -16.94
CA ASN A 765 42.30 14.74 -16.46
C ASN A 765 42.47 13.21 -16.40
N THR A 766 43.57 12.71 -16.93
CA THR A 766 43.88 11.28 -16.90
C THR A 766 45.24 11.06 -16.27
N ALA A 767 45.33 10.05 -15.39
CA ALA A 767 46.57 9.68 -14.70
C ALA A 767 47.35 8.57 -15.43
N GLY A 768 46.82 8.06 -16.55
CA GLY A 768 47.35 6.91 -17.31
C GLY A 768 47.25 7.08 -18.84
N SER A 769 47.43 5.98 -19.58
CA SER A 769 47.45 5.98 -21.06
C SER A 769 46.07 6.11 -21.72
N ASN A 770 44.99 6.02 -20.93
CA ASN A 770 43.62 5.94 -21.44
C ASN A 770 42.87 7.27 -21.30
N PRO A 771 42.06 7.64 -22.29
CA PRO A 771 41.53 9.00 -22.42
C PRO A 771 40.23 9.35 -21.69
N ALA A 772 40.06 10.65 -21.42
CA ALA A 772 38.78 11.27 -21.11
C ALA A 772 38.22 12.00 -22.34
N PHE A 773 36.95 11.78 -22.69
CA PHE A 773 36.31 12.34 -23.88
C PHE A 773 35.07 13.17 -23.55
N ILE A 774 34.96 14.33 -24.18
CA ILE A 774 33.66 14.91 -24.52
C ILE A 774 33.58 14.89 -26.04
N GLU A 775 32.70 14.07 -26.61
CA GLU A 775 32.63 13.90 -28.05
C GLU A 775 31.21 13.92 -28.60
N ASN A 776 31.06 14.46 -29.81
CA ASN A 776 29.83 14.35 -30.56
C ASN A 776 30.08 13.61 -31.87
N LEU A 777 29.46 12.44 -32.01
CA LEU A 777 29.59 11.60 -33.18
C LEU A 777 28.63 11.99 -34.31
N SER A 778 27.74 12.96 -34.06
CA SER A 778 26.85 13.51 -35.08
C SER A 778 27.63 14.22 -36.19
N SER A 779 27.27 13.95 -37.44
CA SER A 779 27.84 14.63 -38.60
C SER A 779 27.22 16.00 -38.89
N SER A 780 26.17 16.40 -38.16
CA SER A 780 25.44 17.65 -38.40
C SER A 780 25.06 18.43 -37.15
N ALA A 781 24.99 17.80 -35.98
CA ALA A 781 24.55 18.46 -34.76
C ALA A 781 25.62 19.35 -34.13
N ASN A 782 25.17 20.35 -33.37
CA ASN A 782 26.08 21.28 -32.70
C ASN A 782 26.57 20.71 -31.37
N THR A 783 27.77 21.13 -30.99
CA THR A 783 28.36 20.83 -29.69
C THR A 783 28.70 22.13 -29.00
N GLU A 784 28.14 22.34 -27.82
CA GLU A 784 28.39 23.51 -26.98
C GLU A 784 28.92 23.08 -25.62
N ILE A 785 30.13 23.53 -25.30
CA ILE A 785 30.76 23.32 -24.00
C ILE A 785 30.98 24.69 -23.38
N THR A 786 30.30 24.96 -22.27
CA THR A 786 30.31 26.26 -21.63
C THR A 786 30.68 26.11 -20.16
N SER A 787 31.75 26.80 -19.75
CA SER A 787 32.19 26.90 -18.36
C SER A 787 32.12 28.36 -17.92
N THR A 788 31.54 28.60 -16.73
CA THR A 788 31.63 29.90 -16.06
C THR A 788 33.02 30.17 -15.46
N GLU A 789 33.87 29.14 -15.39
CA GLU A 789 35.25 29.18 -14.93
C GLU A 789 36.20 28.67 -16.02
N ASN A 790 37.00 27.62 -15.76
CA ASN A 790 38.00 27.11 -16.70
C ASN A 790 37.50 25.88 -17.47
N VAL A 791 38.04 25.71 -18.67
CA VAL A 791 38.03 24.44 -19.41
C VAL A 791 39.47 23.94 -19.47
N SER A 792 39.80 22.92 -18.70
CA SER A 792 41.17 22.38 -18.60
C SER A 792 41.23 20.93 -19.05
N LEU A 793 42.02 20.66 -20.09
CA LEU A 793 42.34 19.33 -20.59
C LEU A 793 43.78 18.98 -20.23
N GLN A 794 43.95 17.93 -19.44
CA GLN A 794 45.25 17.43 -18.97
C GLN A 794 45.35 15.92 -19.22
N GLY A 795 46.58 15.40 -19.31
CA GLY A 795 46.82 14.02 -19.74
C GLY A 795 46.28 13.77 -21.15
N THR A 796 46.01 12.50 -21.46
CA THR A 796 45.31 12.11 -22.70
C THR A 796 43.83 12.48 -22.56
N SER A 797 43.39 13.57 -23.18
CA SER A 797 42.00 14.04 -23.09
C SER A 797 41.52 14.72 -24.37
N TYR A 798 40.24 14.59 -24.67
CA TYR A 798 39.68 14.92 -25.98
C TYR A 798 38.37 15.70 -25.85
N ILE A 799 38.28 16.80 -26.59
CA ILE A 799 37.00 17.41 -26.99
C ILE A 799 36.88 17.27 -28.51
N ARG A 800 35.91 16.49 -28.99
CA ARG A 800 35.78 16.16 -30.41
C ARG A 800 34.37 16.37 -30.95
N ALA A 801 34.28 16.74 -32.23
CA ALA A 801 33.03 16.71 -32.98
C ALA A 801 33.27 16.14 -34.38
N GLN A 802 32.29 15.41 -34.91
CA GLN A 802 32.31 14.85 -36.28
C GLN A 802 31.52 15.71 -37.28
N GLY A 803 31.03 16.89 -36.87
CA GLY A 803 30.12 17.72 -37.64
C GLY A 803 29.64 18.96 -36.90
N GLY A 804 28.71 19.69 -37.55
CA GLY A 804 28.11 20.90 -36.99
C GLY A 804 29.12 21.96 -36.55
N ILE A 805 28.72 22.79 -35.59
CA ILE A 805 29.60 23.78 -34.94
C ILE A 805 30.00 23.24 -33.57
N LEU A 806 31.31 23.16 -33.32
CA LEU A 806 31.87 22.93 -31.99
C LEU A 806 32.25 24.29 -31.38
N THR A 807 31.59 24.66 -30.29
CA THR A 807 31.88 25.88 -29.54
C THR A 807 32.29 25.53 -28.11
N VAL A 808 33.48 25.97 -27.71
CA VAL A 808 34.01 25.83 -26.34
C VAL A 808 34.15 27.22 -25.75
N ILE A 809 33.44 27.49 -24.65
CA ILE A 809 33.38 28.76 -23.95
C ILE A 809 33.90 28.57 -22.53
N ALA A 810 34.86 29.39 -22.10
CA ALA A 810 35.32 29.46 -20.72
C ALA A 810 35.26 30.89 -20.20
N GLY A 811 34.74 31.09 -18.99
CA GLY A 811 34.74 32.40 -18.34
C GLY A 811 36.11 32.85 -17.83
N ALA A 812 37.01 31.89 -17.58
CA ALA A 812 38.41 32.08 -17.24
C ALA A 812 39.30 31.46 -18.34
N ASP A 813 40.11 30.44 -18.05
CA ASP A 813 41.10 29.93 -19.00
C ASP A 813 40.57 28.73 -19.81
N ILE A 814 41.02 28.62 -21.07
CA ILE A 814 40.99 27.36 -21.84
C ILE A 814 42.43 26.83 -21.88
N ASN A 815 42.67 25.68 -21.25
CA ASN A 815 43.97 25.03 -21.19
C ASN A 815 43.95 23.68 -21.92
N VAL A 816 44.77 23.57 -22.97
CA VAL A 816 44.99 22.35 -23.74
C VAL A 816 46.39 21.84 -23.47
N GLY A 817 46.49 20.77 -22.67
CA GLY A 817 47.73 20.13 -22.28
C GLY A 817 48.46 19.41 -23.42
N SER A 818 49.66 18.89 -23.14
CA SER A 818 50.59 18.32 -24.14
C SER A 818 50.14 17.01 -24.78
N GLN A 819 49.07 16.37 -24.27
CA GLN A 819 48.46 15.16 -24.82
C GLN A 819 46.96 15.34 -25.03
N ALA A 820 46.48 16.57 -24.94
CA ALA A 820 45.09 16.92 -25.10
C ALA A 820 44.79 17.33 -26.55
N GLU A 821 43.54 17.14 -26.98
CA GLU A 821 43.08 17.56 -28.28
C GLU A 821 41.70 18.21 -28.21
N VAL A 822 41.52 19.29 -28.97
CA VAL A 822 40.22 19.91 -29.24
C VAL A 822 40.04 19.98 -30.76
N SER A 823 39.12 19.19 -31.33
CA SER A 823 38.99 19.10 -32.78
C SER A 823 37.56 18.99 -33.29
N ASN A 824 37.33 19.51 -34.50
CA ASN A 824 36.10 19.27 -35.28
C ASN A 824 36.45 18.70 -36.66
N GLN A 825 36.28 17.38 -36.81
CA GLN A 825 36.69 16.63 -38.00
C GLN A 825 35.59 16.50 -39.05
N GLY A 826 34.42 17.12 -38.83
CA GLY A 826 33.33 17.13 -39.79
C GLY A 826 33.66 17.91 -41.05
N ALA A 827 33.13 17.48 -42.20
CA ALA A 827 33.25 18.23 -43.45
C ALA A 827 32.56 19.60 -43.29
N ASN A 828 33.33 20.69 -43.32
CA ASN A 828 32.91 22.07 -42.98
C ASN A 828 32.59 22.31 -41.49
N GLY A 829 33.12 21.48 -40.59
CA GLY A 829 32.93 21.64 -39.14
C GLY A 829 33.66 22.88 -38.62
N GLU A 830 32.92 23.88 -38.16
CA GLU A 830 33.52 25.07 -37.55
C GLU A 830 33.92 24.77 -36.10
N LEU A 831 35.06 25.32 -35.67
CA LEU A 831 35.53 25.28 -34.29
C LEU A 831 35.69 26.70 -33.76
N ASN A 832 34.92 27.03 -32.70
CA ASN A 832 35.01 28.29 -31.97
C ASN A 832 35.54 28.03 -30.56
N LEU A 833 36.68 28.62 -30.23
CA LEU A 833 37.20 28.64 -28.87
C LEU A 833 37.03 30.05 -28.31
N VAL A 834 36.34 30.19 -27.19
CA VAL A 834 35.93 31.48 -26.63
C VAL A 834 36.39 31.56 -25.19
N VAL A 835 37.38 32.41 -24.95
CA VAL A 835 37.89 32.72 -23.62
C VAL A 835 37.17 33.97 -23.12
N ASP A 836 35.87 33.81 -22.87
CA ASP A 836 34.96 34.86 -22.44
C ASP A 836 33.61 34.37 -21.88
N ASN A 837 33.12 35.01 -20.82
CA ASN A 837 31.86 34.69 -20.16
C ASN A 837 30.60 35.39 -20.74
N ARG A 838 30.71 36.21 -21.79
CA ARG A 838 29.58 37.02 -22.32
C ARG A 838 29.26 36.82 -23.81
N PHE A 839 29.80 35.79 -24.45
CA PHE A 839 29.45 35.42 -25.83
C PHE A 839 27.93 35.20 -25.98
N PRO A 840 27.26 35.73 -27.03
CA PRO A 840 27.77 36.51 -28.17
C PRO A 840 27.65 38.05 -27.98
N THR A 841 27.40 38.54 -26.77
CA THR A 841 27.27 39.98 -26.49
C THR A 841 28.64 40.66 -26.35
N VAL A 842 28.76 41.93 -26.73
CA VAL A 842 30.02 42.68 -26.63
C VAL A 842 30.50 42.67 -25.17
N PRO A 843 31.63 42.02 -24.86
CA PRO A 843 32.04 41.74 -23.49
C PRO A 843 33.10 42.74 -23.00
N ASP A 844 33.31 42.82 -21.68
CA ASP A 844 34.53 43.43 -21.14
C ASP A 844 35.76 42.59 -21.52
N ILE A 845 36.96 43.17 -21.43
CA ILE A 845 38.22 42.43 -21.61
C ILE A 845 38.32 41.41 -20.46
N GLY A 846 37.93 40.16 -20.73
CA GLY A 846 38.04 39.05 -19.78
C GLY A 846 39.51 38.75 -19.46
N PRO A 847 39.84 38.34 -18.21
CA PRO A 847 41.21 38.03 -17.80
C PRO A 847 41.74 36.71 -18.37
N GLY A 848 40.85 35.86 -18.88
CA GLY A 848 41.16 34.51 -19.32
C GLY A 848 42.18 34.42 -20.44
N SER A 849 42.92 33.33 -20.41
CA SER A 849 44.03 33.00 -21.30
C SER A 849 43.69 31.77 -22.14
N PHE A 850 44.05 31.81 -23.42
CA PHE A 850 44.13 30.59 -24.22
C PHE A 850 45.54 30.00 -24.11
N ILE A 851 45.62 28.79 -23.56
CA ILE A 851 46.87 28.07 -23.31
C ILE A 851 46.87 26.78 -24.11
N LEU A 852 47.81 26.65 -25.04
CA LEU A 852 48.10 25.45 -25.82
C LEU A 852 49.55 25.03 -25.55
N ALA A 853 49.72 23.94 -24.82
CA ALA A 853 51.04 23.37 -24.52
C ALA A 853 51.64 22.67 -25.75
N SER A 854 52.97 22.53 -25.77
CA SER A 854 53.66 21.75 -26.82
C SER A 854 53.19 20.29 -26.77
N GLY A 855 52.84 19.73 -27.93
CA GLY A 855 52.22 18.42 -28.10
C GLY A 855 50.68 18.41 -28.10
N GLY A 856 50.02 19.49 -27.64
CA GLY A 856 48.56 19.61 -27.69
C GLY A 856 48.05 19.86 -29.11
N LEU A 857 46.86 19.36 -29.43
CA LEU A 857 46.28 19.43 -30.78
C LEU A 857 45.01 20.28 -30.81
N VAL A 858 44.96 21.29 -31.67
CA VAL A 858 43.76 22.08 -31.92
C VAL A 858 43.57 22.22 -33.43
N GLU A 859 42.56 21.56 -33.97
CA GLU A 859 42.41 21.43 -35.43
C GLU A 859 40.96 21.31 -35.90
N THR A 860 40.78 21.48 -37.20
CA THR A 860 39.51 21.28 -37.91
C THR A 860 39.75 20.48 -39.18
N ALA A 861 38.71 19.91 -39.78
CA ALA A 861 38.82 19.30 -41.09
C ALA A 861 39.39 20.28 -42.13
N SER A 862 40.24 19.78 -43.04
CA SER A 862 40.91 20.59 -44.07
C SER A 862 39.96 21.53 -44.81
N GLY A 863 40.26 22.84 -44.76
CA GLY A 863 39.44 23.90 -45.35
C GLY A 863 38.34 24.49 -44.46
N SER A 864 38.19 24.01 -43.22
CA SER A 864 37.20 24.51 -42.25
C SER A 864 37.76 25.64 -41.36
N ASN A 865 36.86 26.34 -40.68
CA ASN A 865 37.19 27.56 -39.94
C ASN A 865 37.53 27.24 -38.47
N LEU A 866 38.75 27.59 -38.05
CA LEU A 866 39.13 27.68 -36.63
C LEU A 866 39.14 29.16 -36.18
N ARG A 867 38.28 29.50 -35.21
CA ARG A 867 38.17 30.84 -34.62
C ARG A 867 38.49 30.78 -33.13
N ILE A 868 39.40 31.62 -32.67
CA ILE A 868 39.78 31.70 -31.25
C ILE A 868 39.55 33.13 -30.78
N PHE A 869 38.68 33.33 -29.80
CA PHE A 869 38.34 34.63 -29.23
C PHE A 869 39.00 34.76 -27.84
N THR A 870 39.88 35.75 -27.67
CA THR A 870 40.66 35.92 -26.42
C THR A 870 40.72 37.36 -25.96
N GLY A 871 40.96 37.57 -24.66
CA GLY A 871 41.03 38.90 -24.05
C GLY A 871 42.23 39.74 -24.50
N SER A 872 43.44 39.23 -24.27
CA SER A 872 44.70 39.89 -24.64
C SER A 872 45.72 38.89 -25.16
N ARG A 873 46.50 39.31 -26.17
CA ARG A 873 47.58 38.50 -26.73
C ARG A 873 48.65 38.13 -25.69
N SER A 874 48.94 39.01 -24.73
CA SER A 874 50.00 38.76 -23.73
C SER A 874 49.66 37.66 -22.73
N ASN A 875 48.38 37.34 -22.59
CA ASN A 875 47.92 36.32 -21.65
C ASN A 875 47.97 34.93 -22.28
N ASN A 876 47.89 34.84 -23.61
CA ASN A 876 47.87 33.58 -24.33
C ASN A 876 49.27 32.95 -24.38
N GLN A 877 49.30 31.61 -24.29
CA GLN A 877 50.50 30.81 -24.47
C GLN A 877 50.23 29.76 -25.54
N ILE A 878 50.78 29.94 -26.74
CA ILE A 878 50.54 29.04 -27.88
C ILE A 878 51.89 28.45 -28.26
N LEU A 879 52.13 27.22 -27.82
CA LEU A 879 53.42 26.54 -27.96
C LEU A 879 53.40 25.44 -29.03
N GLU A 880 52.29 25.25 -29.74
CA GLU A 880 52.10 24.21 -30.75
C GLU A 880 51.33 24.74 -31.99
N LEU A 881 51.24 23.92 -33.03
CA LEU A 881 50.51 24.24 -34.27
C LEU A 881 49.00 24.37 -34.06
N LEU A 882 48.39 25.36 -34.73
CA LEU A 882 46.95 25.53 -34.83
C LEU A 882 46.50 25.17 -36.24
N ASN A 883 45.62 24.18 -36.37
CA ASN A 883 45.16 23.68 -37.68
C ASN A 883 46.33 23.33 -38.64
N GLY A 884 47.41 22.77 -38.10
CA GLY A 884 48.64 22.40 -38.83
C GLY A 884 49.61 23.56 -39.13
N GLU A 885 49.29 24.80 -38.74
CA GLU A 885 50.08 26.00 -39.03
C GLU A 885 50.69 26.60 -37.75
N ALA A 886 51.92 27.10 -37.83
CA ALA A 886 52.60 27.70 -36.68
C ALA A 886 52.05 29.12 -36.41
N PHE A 887 51.78 29.44 -35.14
CA PHE A 887 51.44 30.80 -34.75
C PHE A 887 52.70 31.67 -34.64
N VAL A 888 52.80 32.67 -35.53
CA VAL A 888 53.86 33.68 -35.49
C VAL A 888 53.22 35.03 -35.17
N PRO A 889 53.42 35.60 -33.97
CA PRO A 889 52.81 36.88 -33.58
C PRO A 889 53.22 38.02 -34.52
N GLY A 890 52.24 38.71 -35.11
CA GLY A 890 52.47 39.90 -35.92
C GLY A 890 52.69 41.16 -35.08
N PRO A 891 52.80 42.33 -35.72
CA PRO A 891 52.75 43.61 -35.01
C PRO A 891 51.44 43.75 -34.20
N LEU A 892 51.52 44.23 -32.96
CA LEU A 892 50.35 44.50 -32.13
C LEU A 892 49.37 45.45 -32.83
N PHE A 893 48.07 45.21 -32.67
CA PHE A 893 46.98 46.05 -33.18
C PHE A 893 46.87 46.16 -34.71
N VAL A 894 47.58 45.31 -35.45
CA VAL A 894 47.50 45.23 -36.92
C VAL A 894 46.72 43.99 -37.32
N ASN A 895 45.61 44.19 -38.02
CA ASN A 895 44.82 43.09 -38.59
C ASN A 895 45.61 42.33 -39.66
N SER A 896 45.64 41.01 -39.56
CA SER A 896 46.22 40.07 -40.51
C SER A 896 45.22 38.94 -40.83
N GLY A 897 45.66 37.95 -41.61
CA GLY A 897 44.87 36.74 -41.86
C GLY A 897 44.75 35.82 -40.65
N GLN A 898 45.70 35.87 -39.71
CA GLN A 898 45.75 35.05 -38.49
C GLN A 898 45.38 35.83 -37.22
N GLU A 899 45.46 37.16 -37.21
CA GLU A 899 45.16 38.01 -36.05
C GLU A 899 44.18 39.14 -36.42
N ARG A 900 43.12 39.31 -35.64
CA ARG A 900 42.17 40.42 -35.76
C ARG A 900 42.02 41.12 -34.41
N TRP A 901 42.04 42.44 -34.41
CA TRP A 901 42.03 43.28 -33.22
C TRP A 901 40.75 44.12 -33.17
N GLY A 902 40.11 44.18 -32.00
CA GLY A 902 38.89 44.97 -31.80
C GLY A 902 37.66 44.45 -32.54
N THR A 903 37.71 43.21 -33.05
CA THR A 903 36.61 42.54 -33.74
C THR A 903 35.97 41.54 -32.79
N TYR A 904 34.70 41.75 -32.47
CA TYR A 904 33.90 40.88 -31.60
C TYR A 904 32.95 40.05 -32.46
N TYR A 905 32.97 38.72 -32.29
CA TYR A 905 32.02 37.75 -32.86
C TYR A 905 31.54 38.06 -34.29
N PRO A 906 32.46 38.13 -35.27
CA PRO A 906 32.09 38.49 -36.62
C PRO A 906 31.24 37.39 -37.26
N SER A 907 30.14 37.79 -37.89
CA SER A 907 29.29 36.88 -38.67
C SER A 907 29.92 36.45 -40.00
N THR A 908 30.91 37.21 -40.51
CA THR A 908 31.65 36.89 -41.74
C THR A 908 33.02 36.34 -41.41
N PHE A 909 33.41 35.23 -42.04
CA PHE A 909 34.77 34.70 -41.93
C PHE A 909 35.76 35.66 -42.60
N PHE A 910 36.80 36.04 -41.87
CA PHE A 910 37.79 37.05 -42.28
C PHE A 910 39.18 36.47 -42.58
N GLY A 911 39.35 35.14 -42.55
CA GLY A 911 40.64 34.46 -42.35
C GLY A 911 41.50 34.23 -43.59
N GLY A 912 42.83 34.26 -43.37
CA GLY A 912 43.86 33.63 -44.21
C GLY A 912 43.97 32.12 -43.93
N PRO A 913 45.02 31.40 -44.40
CA PRO A 913 45.05 29.94 -44.32
C PRO A 913 45.03 29.42 -42.87
N GLY A 914 44.09 28.52 -42.55
CA GLY A 914 44.07 27.72 -41.33
C GLY A 914 43.18 28.23 -40.19
N PHE A 915 43.53 29.38 -39.57
CA PHE A 915 42.89 29.84 -38.32
C PHE A 915 42.86 31.38 -38.18
N THR A 916 42.06 31.91 -37.25
CA THR A 916 42.09 33.34 -36.88
C THR A 916 41.89 33.54 -35.38
N LEU A 917 42.80 34.30 -34.75
CA LEU A 917 42.68 34.81 -33.39
C LEU A 917 42.03 36.19 -33.41
N PHE A 918 41.00 36.35 -32.59
CA PHE A 918 40.29 37.60 -32.36
C PHE A 918 40.64 38.10 -30.96
N TYR A 919 41.35 39.22 -30.90
CA TYR A 919 41.69 39.90 -29.66
C TYR A 919 40.70 41.02 -29.38
N LYS A 920 40.24 41.07 -28.13
CA LYS A 920 39.39 42.16 -27.62
C LYS A 920 40.19 43.43 -27.30
N GLN A 921 41.49 43.31 -27.12
CA GLN A 921 42.37 44.45 -26.81
C GLN A 921 42.39 45.48 -27.96
N LEU A 922 42.15 46.75 -27.62
CA LEU A 922 42.20 47.89 -28.55
C LEU A 922 43.48 48.71 -28.36
N GLU A 923 43.97 49.33 -29.45
CA GLU A 923 45.09 50.27 -29.39
C GLU A 923 44.67 51.58 -28.71
N MET A 924 45.57 52.23 -27.96
CA MET A 924 45.29 53.52 -27.30
C MET A 924 44.80 54.61 -28.27
N SER A 925 45.26 54.60 -29.52
CA SER A 925 44.82 55.50 -30.58
C SER A 925 43.37 55.22 -31.04
N GLN A 926 42.95 53.96 -31.05
CA GLN A 926 41.58 53.52 -31.36
C GLN A 926 40.61 53.85 -30.22
N LEU A 927 41.06 53.69 -28.96
CA LEU A 927 40.35 54.17 -27.78
C LEU A 927 40.13 55.70 -27.84
N GLN A 928 41.15 56.48 -28.21
CA GLN A 928 41.02 57.93 -28.43
C GLN A 928 40.03 58.29 -29.54
N SER A 929 40.02 57.55 -30.65
CA SER A 929 39.05 57.71 -31.74
C SER A 929 37.61 57.41 -31.30
N LEU A 930 37.39 56.33 -30.54
CA LEU A 930 36.09 55.97 -29.95
C LEU A 930 35.61 57.04 -28.96
N VAL A 931 36.48 57.52 -28.06
CA VAL A 931 36.17 58.62 -27.13
C VAL A 931 35.83 59.91 -27.87
N THR A 932 36.54 60.20 -28.97
CA THR A 932 36.26 61.39 -29.81
C THR A 932 34.92 61.26 -30.54
N LYS A 933 34.60 60.08 -31.09
CA LYS A 933 33.31 59.80 -31.73
C LYS A 933 32.15 59.84 -30.72
N LEU A 934 32.36 59.33 -29.51
CA LEU A 934 31.38 59.41 -28.42
C LEU A 934 31.17 60.86 -27.97
N ALA A 935 32.24 61.66 -27.87
CA ALA A 935 32.13 63.09 -27.57
C ALA A 935 31.35 63.87 -28.64
N VAL A 936 31.52 63.51 -29.92
CA VAL A 936 30.74 64.07 -31.04
C VAL A 936 29.28 63.61 -30.99
N ALA A 937 29.01 62.34 -30.71
CA ALA A 937 27.65 61.81 -30.58
C ALA A 937 26.89 62.42 -29.39
N VAL A 938 27.54 62.56 -28.23
CA VAL A 938 26.99 63.27 -27.06
C VAL A 938 26.74 64.75 -27.39
N SER A 939 27.63 65.40 -28.15
CA SER A 939 27.40 66.75 -28.65
C SER A 939 26.21 66.84 -29.60
N GLN A 940 25.97 65.84 -30.46
CA GLN A 940 24.83 65.79 -31.38
C GLN A 940 23.51 65.47 -30.66
N ILE A 941 23.53 64.63 -29.62
CA ILE A 941 22.37 64.37 -28.75
C ILE A 941 22.02 65.63 -27.95
N ASN A 942 23.00 66.32 -27.37
CA ASN A 942 22.78 67.61 -26.71
C ASN A 942 22.23 68.68 -27.66
N ASN A 943 22.69 68.71 -28.91
CA ASN A 943 22.13 69.60 -29.94
C ASN A 943 20.71 69.19 -30.37
N SER A 944 20.40 67.89 -30.39
CA SER A 944 19.05 67.39 -30.74
C SER A 944 18.03 67.61 -29.60
N LEU A 945 18.48 67.54 -28.35
CA LEU A 945 17.69 67.89 -27.16
C LEU A 945 17.48 69.41 -27.02
N SER A 946 18.34 70.24 -27.64
CA SER A 946 18.21 71.71 -27.61
C SER A 946 17.02 72.27 -28.40
N HIS A 947 16.34 71.43 -29.19
CA HIS A 947 15.10 71.77 -29.89
C HIS A 947 13.82 71.34 -29.15
N LEU A 948 13.95 70.68 -28.00
CA LEU A 948 12.81 70.42 -27.11
C LEU A 948 12.58 71.63 -26.19
N ASN A 949 11.33 72.08 -26.17
CA ASN A 949 10.83 73.26 -25.49
C ASN A 949 11.31 73.33 -24.01
N PRO A 950 11.84 74.47 -23.50
CA PRO A 950 12.46 74.55 -22.17
C PRO A 950 11.53 74.42 -20.95
N LEU A 951 10.28 73.95 -21.11
CA LEU A 951 9.25 73.99 -20.06
C LEU A 951 8.93 72.64 -19.39
N TYR A 952 9.65 71.57 -19.72
CA TYR A 952 9.53 70.29 -19.01
C TYR A 952 10.91 69.67 -18.85
N LEU A 953 11.62 69.97 -17.77
CA LEU A 953 12.67 69.14 -17.13
C LEU A 953 13.28 69.92 -15.94
N TYR A 954 12.48 70.08 -14.88
CA TYR A 954 13.01 70.34 -13.54
C TYR A 954 13.08 68.98 -12.81
N ASN A 955 14.24 68.67 -12.23
CA ASN A 955 14.61 67.46 -11.49
C ASN A 955 14.87 66.17 -12.30
N ARG A 956 16.13 66.01 -12.76
CA ARG A 956 17.02 64.91 -12.32
C ARG A 956 18.45 65.21 -12.80
N TRP A 957 19.36 65.32 -11.86
CA TRP A 957 20.79 65.42 -12.13
C TRP A 957 21.28 64.09 -12.70
N PHE A 958 21.71 64.07 -13.97
CA PHE A 958 22.62 63.05 -14.48
C PHE A 958 23.99 63.69 -14.65
N SER A 959 24.85 63.53 -13.66
CA SER A 959 26.29 63.79 -13.81
C SER A 959 26.94 62.54 -14.41
N PHE A 960 27.23 62.57 -15.71
CA PHE A 960 28.14 61.59 -16.31
C PHE A 960 29.57 61.97 -15.91
N SER A 961 30.13 61.23 -14.95
CA SER A 961 31.54 61.34 -14.56
C SER A 961 32.30 60.22 -15.27
N VAL A 962 33.09 60.54 -16.29
CA VAL A 962 34.09 59.61 -16.84
C VAL A 962 35.40 59.87 -16.10
N TYR A 963 35.67 59.09 -15.07
CA TYR A 963 37.02 58.97 -14.50
C TYR A 963 37.51 57.55 -14.71
N GLY A 964 38.45 57.39 -15.64
CA GLY A 964 39.32 56.24 -15.67
C GLY A 964 40.23 56.24 -14.44
N ARG A 965 40.33 55.10 -13.76
CA ARG A 965 41.42 54.79 -12.82
C ARG A 965 41.84 53.34 -12.98
N PHE A 966 43.06 53.17 -13.49
CA PHE A 966 43.91 52.02 -13.22
C PHE A 966 44.19 51.93 -11.72
N PHE A 967 44.07 50.76 -11.12
CA PHE A 967 44.85 50.37 -9.94
C PHE A 967 45.04 48.86 -9.91
N THR A 968 46.30 48.43 -9.82
CA THR A 968 46.72 47.11 -9.36
C THR A 968 47.09 47.17 -7.87
N ALA A 969 46.69 46.10 -7.16
CA ALA A 969 47.41 45.40 -6.09
C ALA A 969 47.11 45.66 -4.59
N PHE A 970 46.93 44.50 -3.93
CA PHE A 970 47.22 44.05 -2.55
C PHE A 970 46.25 44.24 -1.36
N SER A 971 45.86 43.04 -0.86
CA SER A 971 45.89 42.52 0.52
C SER A 971 44.83 42.89 1.57
N THR A 972 44.27 41.80 2.11
CA THR A 972 43.98 41.50 3.52
C THR A 972 42.85 42.26 4.24
N ASP A 973 41.77 41.50 4.44
CA ASP A 973 41.29 41.03 5.75
C ASP A 973 40.48 41.98 6.66
N GLN A 974 39.50 41.34 7.32
CA GLN A 974 38.73 41.73 8.50
C GLN A 974 37.57 42.75 8.40
N LYS A 975 36.37 42.21 8.66
CA LYS A 975 35.35 42.66 9.65
C LYS A 975 34.69 44.02 9.45
N GLU A 976 33.49 44.29 9.91
CA GLU A 976 32.33 43.58 10.46
C GLU A 976 31.20 44.61 10.31
N ASP A 977 29.96 44.13 10.43
CA ASP A 977 28.78 44.90 10.84
C ASP A 977 28.10 45.84 9.84
N SER A 978 26.78 46.02 9.88
CA SER A 978 25.62 45.24 10.33
C SER A 978 24.41 46.14 10.02
N GLN A 979 23.30 45.56 9.59
CA GLN A 979 21.93 46.13 9.62
C GLN A 979 21.68 47.36 8.71
N GLU A 980 20.53 47.56 8.06
CA GLU A 980 19.15 47.26 8.40
C GLU A 980 18.35 46.92 7.12
N LYS A 981 17.61 45.81 7.14
CA LYS A 981 16.41 45.64 6.33
C LYS A 981 15.23 46.17 7.16
N LYS A 982 14.60 47.27 6.71
CA LYS A 982 13.20 47.53 7.05
C LYS A 982 12.37 48.02 5.85
N TRP A 983 11.54 47.08 5.37
CA TRP A 983 10.11 47.22 5.06
C TRP A 983 9.72 47.98 3.77
N MET A 984 9.02 47.26 2.88
CA MET A 984 7.76 47.76 2.33
C MET A 984 6.90 46.58 1.82
N ASN A 985 5.68 46.51 2.36
CA ASN A 985 4.56 45.68 1.96
C ASN A 985 3.65 46.46 0.98
N GLN A 986 2.89 45.70 0.19
CA GLN A 986 1.59 46.00 -0.45
C GLN A 986 1.61 46.95 -1.66
N GLU A 987 1.36 46.43 -2.88
CA GLU A 987 0.06 46.06 -3.50
C GLU A 987 -0.71 47.28 -4.03
N GLU A 988 -0.82 47.41 -5.37
CA GLU A 988 -2.09 47.23 -6.10
C GLU A 988 -1.99 47.65 -7.60
N TYR A 989 -2.47 46.72 -8.43
CA TYR A 989 -3.11 46.83 -9.75
C TYR A 989 -3.12 48.15 -10.53
N PHE A 990 -2.69 48.10 -11.80
CA PHE A 990 -3.50 48.59 -12.93
C PHE A 990 -3.27 47.77 -14.20
N THR A 991 -4.40 47.49 -14.84
CA THR A 991 -4.63 46.68 -16.04
C THR A 991 -4.06 47.27 -17.33
N SER A 992 -3.83 46.37 -18.29
CA SER A 992 -3.74 46.49 -19.75
C SER A 992 -3.75 47.88 -20.40
N TRP A 993 -2.93 48.05 -21.44
CA TRP A 993 -3.29 48.59 -22.76
C TRP A 993 -2.18 48.25 -23.76
N GLU A 994 -2.53 47.50 -24.81
CA GLU A 994 -1.74 47.41 -26.03
C GLU A 994 -1.83 48.74 -26.78
N MET A 995 -0.71 49.22 -27.33
CA MET A 995 -0.63 49.66 -28.73
C MET A 995 0.83 49.91 -29.16
N PRO A 996 1.11 49.85 -30.47
CA PRO A 996 2.35 49.33 -31.03
C PRO A 996 3.34 50.45 -31.36
N LEU A 997 4.62 50.23 -31.07
CA LEU A 997 5.70 51.03 -31.65
C LEU A 997 6.79 50.10 -32.16
N SER A 998 6.69 49.81 -33.45
CA SER A 998 7.79 49.39 -34.29
C SER A 998 8.94 50.40 -34.15
N PHE A 999 10.09 49.93 -33.65
CA PHE A 999 11.35 50.60 -33.87
C PHE A 999 12.26 49.73 -34.74
N PRO A 1000 13.06 50.36 -35.63
CA PRO A 1000 13.77 49.68 -36.69
C PRO A 1000 15.06 49.03 -36.18
N THR A 1001 15.47 47.97 -36.88
CA THR A 1001 16.83 47.42 -37.05
C THR A 1001 17.94 48.04 -36.20
N PRO A 1002 18.71 47.25 -35.44
CA PRO A 1002 19.91 47.76 -34.80
C PRO A 1002 20.94 48.10 -35.88
N VAL A 1003 21.21 49.40 -36.04
CA VAL A 1003 22.44 49.87 -36.67
C VAL A 1003 23.55 49.59 -35.68
N ASN A 1004 24.51 48.75 -36.09
CA ASN A 1004 25.76 48.49 -35.39
C ASN A 1004 26.41 49.79 -34.91
N LEU A 1005 26.80 49.82 -33.64
CA LEU A 1005 27.78 50.75 -33.08
C LEU A 1005 28.97 49.94 -32.56
#